data_AF-A0A435A213-F1
#
_entry.id   AF-A0A435A213-F1
#
_cell.length_a   1.000
_cell.length_b   1.000
_cell.length_c   1.000
_cell.angle_alpha   90.00
_cell.angle_beta   90.00
_cell.angle_gamma   90.00
#
_symmetry.space_group_name_H-M   'P 1'
#
loop_
_entity.id
_entity.type
_entity.pdbx_description
1 polymer ?
#
loop_
_entity_poly.entity_id
_entity_poly.type
_entity_poly.pdbx_seq_one_letter_code
_entity_poly.pdbx_strand_id
1 'polypeptide(L)'
;MTSTVDPISLPQRTASNDTEIDREALARLLVEIARNVDPDYRARFDGVPTADPRMETLRQLLVSREISELSRVTHLLDEPEQLAAAVGDILPSAAARAPHAQLGEALAPAVERAVQRSIQKSPRTLTDILYPVFLPAIRKSIGEKIDQTFQSLNETLRHIFTWHGLKWRFEAWRTGASFSEVVLKHSLIYRVEHAFLINRNSGLLIAHVAADNATSEDPQLISSMLSAIQDFVKDSFNEREQSGLDTIRFGDLRLWSEVGPFATLVSVIRGNPPEELHEIARDVLLRIHEECSQALVEFDGDSSQLAGVEAQLRTCVEQKQEESNEGFPWLVAAVALLFLLLAGGWFFLSWQSGQRWQAYVSRWQAYVSRLEAQPGIIVAEQQARDGQFYIAGLRDPLAADPQSLLSGTQVDPARVHSQWQFYQSLEPEFVLKRLKASLAPPDSVRLSIDNERIVAEGEAPDTWIDRARAAARQLSAGGPEFDISKVRDVSPEVLEAKRWQAYVSRLEAQPGIIVAQQKIRDGRFYIAGLRDPLADDPQSLLSGTQVDPARVHSQWQFYQSLEPEFVLKRLTASLYPPDTVRLSIVNNRIIAEGEAPDTWIDRARAAARQLSAGGPEFDISKVRDVSPEARAAEHWQYYVSRLEARPGIIVAQQSARGGHFYISGLRDPLAADPQALLSGTEVDPARVHSQWQFYQSLDPKFVVKRLTASLTPPKSVRLSIIQGRIVVVGEAPAAWINRAQAAAEQLSADGVVLDVSQLRELDLAELNHLREAIQMTDIFFSSGKVVPGPEQTPVLDRLADQIKEFAQNARKSGVTARFMLTGHSDTTGRETANASISAARAETVRALLNKRGVAPELLLVRGAGTFEPAVPENSQAGSSTNRRVSVTVNLD
;
A
#
# COMPACT_ATOMS: atom_id res chain seq x y z
N MET A 1 -79.62 -59.47 66.43
CA MET A 1 -79.63 -60.93 66.71
C MET A 1 -78.36 -61.26 67.46
N THR A 2 -78.53 -61.61 68.73
CA THR A 2 -77.79 -62.64 69.50
C THR A 2 -76.32 -62.93 69.15
N SER A 3 -75.43 -62.75 70.13
CA SER A 3 -74.66 -63.82 70.82
C SER A 3 -73.33 -63.24 71.33
N THR A 4 -73.21 -62.77 72.57
CA THR A 4 -73.07 -63.48 73.86
C THR A 4 -71.67 -64.05 74.15
N VAL A 5 -71.24 -63.78 75.39
CA VAL A 5 -70.37 -64.59 76.29
C VAL A 5 -68.88 -64.19 76.42
N ASP A 6 -68.69 -63.31 77.42
CA ASP A 6 -67.87 -63.39 78.64
C ASP A 6 -66.32 -63.58 78.66
N PRO A 7 -65.66 -62.93 79.65
CA PRO A 7 -64.21 -62.94 79.87
C PRO A 7 -63.79 -64.00 80.89
N ILE A 8 -62.58 -64.57 80.77
CA ILE A 8 -61.99 -65.40 81.85
C ILE A 8 -60.49 -65.11 82.02
N SER A 9 -60.22 -64.40 83.11
CA SER A 9 -59.26 -64.70 84.20
C SER A 9 -57.88 -65.26 83.86
N LEU A 10 -56.86 -64.45 84.18
CA LEU A 10 -55.49 -64.86 84.49
C LEU A 10 -55.44 -65.93 85.61
N PRO A 11 -54.48 -66.86 85.56
CA PRO A 11 -53.83 -67.39 86.74
C PRO A 11 -52.40 -66.84 86.85
N GLN A 12 -52.15 -66.14 87.95
CA GLN A 12 -50.81 -65.97 88.50
C GLN A 12 -50.30 -67.33 89.00
N ARG A 13 -49.09 -67.72 88.62
CA ARG A 13 -48.16 -68.54 89.43
C ARG A 13 -46.74 -68.18 88.99
N THR A 14 -46.11 -67.28 89.75
CA THR A 14 -45.07 -67.55 90.78
C THR A 14 -43.77 -68.06 90.19
N ALA A 15 -42.76 -67.21 90.33
CA ALA A 15 -41.35 -67.46 90.07
C ALA A 15 -40.84 -68.71 90.81
N SER A 16 -40.03 -69.51 90.11
CA SER A 16 -38.90 -70.18 90.72
C SER A 16 -37.64 -69.78 89.98
N ASN A 17 -36.71 -69.17 90.72
CA ASN A 17 -35.32 -69.03 90.32
C ASN A 17 -34.73 -70.43 90.11
N ASP A 18 -34.23 -70.70 88.91
CA ASP A 18 -33.07 -71.56 88.76
C ASP A 18 -32.05 -70.84 87.88
N THR A 19 -30.94 -70.51 88.52
CA THR A 19 -29.74 -69.90 87.94
C THR A 19 -28.95 -70.94 87.19
N GLU A 20 -29.41 -71.30 86.01
CA GLU A 20 -28.56 -71.87 84.99
C GLU A 20 -28.67 -70.94 83.79
N ILE A 21 -27.62 -70.13 83.57
CA ILE A 21 -27.51 -69.40 82.32
C ILE A 21 -27.44 -70.48 81.25
N ASP A 22 -28.56 -70.65 80.55
CA ASP A 22 -28.66 -71.53 79.40
C ASP A 22 -27.59 -71.09 78.41
N ARG A 23 -26.47 -71.82 78.41
CA ARG A 23 -25.28 -71.50 77.62
C ARG A 23 -25.61 -71.56 76.15
N GLU A 24 -26.64 -72.30 75.77
CA GLU A 24 -27.12 -72.37 74.39
C GLU A 24 -27.89 -71.09 74.01
N ALA A 25 -28.74 -70.59 74.91
CA ALA A 25 -29.42 -69.30 74.71
C ALA A 25 -28.44 -68.11 74.71
N LEU A 26 -27.45 -68.11 75.60
CA LEU A 26 -26.42 -67.06 75.65
C LEU A 26 -25.51 -67.10 74.42
N ALA A 27 -25.13 -68.31 73.94
CA ALA A 27 -24.34 -68.46 72.73
C ALA A 27 -25.11 -67.98 71.48
N ARG A 28 -26.42 -68.28 71.38
CA ARG A 28 -27.26 -67.77 70.28
C ARG A 28 -27.38 -66.25 70.33
N LEU A 29 -27.54 -65.66 71.52
CA LEU A 29 -27.64 -64.21 71.68
C LEU A 29 -26.33 -63.48 71.34
N LEU A 30 -25.18 -64.05 71.73
CA LEU A 30 -23.86 -63.51 71.38
C LEU A 30 -23.56 -63.63 69.88
N VAL A 31 -24.02 -64.68 69.21
CA VAL A 31 -23.93 -64.82 67.74
C VAL A 31 -24.83 -63.79 67.04
N GLU A 32 -26.02 -63.50 67.58
CA GLU A 32 -26.95 -62.49 67.07
C GLU A 32 -26.38 -61.06 67.21
N ILE A 33 -25.68 -60.78 68.31
CA ILE A 33 -24.98 -59.52 68.54
C ILE A 33 -23.77 -59.38 67.61
N ALA A 34 -22.97 -60.44 67.46
CA ALA A 34 -21.81 -60.44 66.57
C ALA A 34 -22.18 -60.18 65.10
N ARG A 35 -23.31 -60.71 64.62
CA ARG A 35 -23.85 -60.46 63.27
C ARG A 35 -24.26 -59.01 62.98
N ASN A 36 -24.55 -58.22 64.00
CA ASN A 36 -25.02 -56.84 63.85
C ASN A 36 -23.91 -55.80 64.05
N VAL A 37 -22.75 -56.21 64.56
CA VAL A 37 -21.60 -55.32 64.79
C VAL A 37 -20.58 -55.40 63.65
N ASP A 38 -20.46 -56.55 62.96
CA ASP A 38 -19.54 -56.74 61.83
C ASP A 38 -20.25 -57.38 60.60
N PRO A 39 -20.37 -56.68 59.45
CA PRO A 39 -21.08 -57.17 58.27
C PRO A 39 -20.49 -58.44 57.63
N ASP A 40 -19.19 -58.69 57.78
CA ASP A 40 -18.48 -59.77 57.08
C ASP A 40 -18.79 -61.18 57.64
N TYR A 41 -19.38 -61.26 58.84
CA TYR A 41 -19.74 -62.53 59.48
C TYR A 41 -21.10 -63.11 59.06
N ARG A 42 -21.90 -62.40 58.26
CA ARG A 42 -23.23 -62.86 57.82
C ARG A 42 -23.19 -64.11 56.92
N ALA A 43 -22.13 -64.30 56.15
CA ALA A 43 -22.09 -65.33 55.09
C ALA A 43 -21.82 -66.78 55.57
N ARG A 44 -21.49 -67.00 56.86
CA ARG A 44 -21.01 -68.31 57.34
C ARG A 44 -22.03 -69.19 58.07
N PHE A 45 -23.27 -68.76 58.28
CA PHE A 45 -24.27 -69.53 59.04
C PHE A 45 -25.69 -69.37 58.48
N ASP A 46 -25.93 -69.89 57.28
CA ASP A 46 -27.27 -70.05 56.73
C ASP A 46 -27.88 -71.38 57.19
N GLY A 47 -28.79 -71.35 58.16
CA GLY A 47 -29.49 -72.57 58.58
C GLY A 47 -30.30 -72.55 59.89
N VAL A 48 -30.41 -71.44 60.61
CA VAL A 48 -31.23 -71.39 61.85
C VAL A 48 -32.54 -70.62 61.59
N PRO A 49 -33.73 -71.14 62.00
CA PRO A 49 -35.01 -70.47 61.76
C PRO A 49 -35.11 -69.13 62.49
N THR A 50 -35.74 -68.18 61.81
CA THR A 50 -35.97 -66.79 62.19
C THR A 50 -36.71 -66.64 63.52
N ALA A 51 -36.13 -65.80 64.38
CA ALA A 51 -36.70 -64.96 65.44
C ALA A 51 -38.08 -65.35 66.02
N ASP A 52 -38.12 -65.52 67.35
CA ASP A 52 -39.37 -65.58 68.12
C ASP A 52 -40.24 -64.34 67.81
N PRO A 53 -41.48 -64.51 67.30
CA PRO A 53 -42.36 -63.41 66.93
C PRO A 53 -42.67 -62.47 68.12
N ARG A 54 -42.51 -62.93 69.36
CA ARG A 54 -42.67 -62.08 70.55
C ARG A 54 -41.54 -61.05 70.69
N MET A 55 -40.30 -61.43 70.35
CA MET A 55 -39.15 -60.52 70.37
C MET A 55 -39.22 -59.49 69.25
N GLU A 56 -39.73 -59.87 68.08
CA GLU A 56 -39.95 -58.92 66.99
C GLU A 56 -41.09 -57.93 67.31
N THR A 57 -42.14 -58.41 67.99
CA THR A 57 -43.21 -57.54 68.50
C THR A 57 -42.69 -56.58 69.57
N LEU A 58 -41.80 -57.05 70.46
CA LEU A 58 -41.16 -56.20 71.47
C LEU A 58 -40.23 -55.15 70.85
N ARG A 59 -39.47 -55.51 69.79
CA ARG A 59 -38.64 -54.59 69.01
C ARG A 59 -39.49 -53.52 68.32
N GLN A 60 -40.62 -53.91 67.74
CA GLN A 60 -41.58 -52.96 67.17
C GLN A 60 -42.20 -52.07 68.25
N LEU A 61 -42.51 -52.57 69.44
CA LEU A 61 -43.09 -51.72 70.49
C LEU A 61 -42.08 -50.78 71.16
N LEU A 62 -40.84 -51.21 71.35
CA LEU A 62 -39.82 -50.43 72.05
C LEU A 62 -39.08 -49.42 71.17
N VAL A 63 -38.95 -49.69 69.86
CA VAL A 63 -38.04 -48.92 68.98
C VAL A 63 -38.70 -48.49 67.66
N SER A 64 -40.00 -48.74 67.44
CA SER A 64 -40.66 -48.36 66.18
C SER A 64 -40.63 -46.86 65.91
N ARG A 65 -40.76 -46.05 66.96
CA ARG A 65 -40.75 -44.60 66.81
C ARG A 65 -39.37 -44.12 66.38
N GLU A 66 -38.31 -44.61 67.03
CA GLU A 66 -36.94 -44.25 66.73
C GLU A 66 -36.52 -44.77 65.34
N ILE A 67 -36.92 -46.00 64.97
CA ILE A 67 -36.65 -46.56 63.64
C ILE A 67 -37.38 -45.76 62.55
N SER A 68 -38.63 -45.35 62.79
CA SER A 68 -39.39 -44.57 61.82
C SER A 68 -38.85 -43.14 61.67
N GLU A 69 -38.39 -42.51 62.76
CA GLU A 69 -37.74 -41.20 62.72
C GLU A 69 -36.37 -41.27 62.03
N LEU A 70 -35.55 -42.29 62.35
CA LEU A 70 -34.27 -42.53 61.68
C LEU A 70 -34.44 -42.81 60.18
N SER A 71 -35.46 -43.57 59.80
CA SER A 71 -35.79 -43.86 58.39
C SER A 71 -36.24 -42.60 57.65
N ARG A 72 -36.99 -41.70 58.32
CA ARG A 72 -37.39 -40.42 57.74
C ARG A 72 -36.22 -39.47 57.56
N VAL A 73 -35.29 -39.43 58.53
CA VAL A 73 -34.09 -38.60 58.46
C VAL A 73 -33.10 -39.14 57.42
N THR A 74 -32.92 -40.45 57.32
CA THR A 74 -32.06 -41.06 56.28
C THR A 74 -32.63 -40.83 54.88
N HIS A 75 -33.94 -40.98 54.68
CA HIS A 75 -34.57 -40.71 53.39
C HIS A 75 -34.47 -39.22 52.97
N LEU A 76 -34.47 -38.29 53.93
CA LEU A 76 -34.24 -36.86 53.66
C LEU A 76 -32.77 -36.55 53.31
N LEU A 77 -31.81 -37.37 53.76
CA LEU A 77 -30.38 -37.18 53.50
C LEU A 77 -29.91 -37.86 52.21
N ASP A 78 -30.55 -38.97 51.81
CA ASP A 78 -30.19 -39.74 50.61
C ASP A 78 -30.76 -39.12 49.31
N GLU A 79 -31.77 -38.25 49.39
CA GLU A 79 -32.32 -37.53 48.24
C GLU A 79 -31.81 -36.07 48.18
N PRO A 80 -30.80 -35.77 47.33
CA PRO A 80 -30.14 -34.47 47.34
C PRO A 80 -31.05 -33.30 46.95
N GLU A 81 -32.10 -33.52 46.17
CA GLU A 81 -33.06 -32.48 45.78
C GLU A 81 -34.01 -32.11 46.94
N GLN A 82 -34.45 -33.08 47.74
CA GLN A 82 -35.30 -32.83 48.90
C GLN A 82 -34.52 -32.17 50.05
N LEU A 83 -33.27 -32.61 50.25
CA LEU A 83 -32.35 -31.97 51.19
C LEU A 83 -32.09 -30.51 50.80
N ALA A 84 -31.87 -30.25 49.51
CA ALA A 84 -31.66 -28.89 49.00
C ALA A 84 -32.89 -28.00 49.20
N ALA A 85 -34.10 -28.52 49.01
CA ALA A 85 -35.34 -27.79 49.28
C ALA A 85 -35.52 -27.47 50.78
N ALA A 86 -35.33 -28.46 51.65
CA ALA A 86 -35.44 -28.28 53.10
C ALA A 86 -34.38 -27.32 53.67
N VAL A 87 -33.14 -27.39 53.17
CA VAL A 87 -32.07 -26.45 53.51
C VAL A 87 -32.35 -25.06 52.92
N GLY A 88 -32.94 -25.00 51.72
CA GLY A 88 -33.37 -23.77 51.05
C GLY A 88 -34.42 -22.98 51.82
N ASP A 89 -35.33 -23.65 52.52
CA ASP A 89 -36.36 -23.01 53.36
C ASP A 89 -35.79 -22.47 54.70
N ILE A 90 -34.73 -23.09 55.21
CA ILE A 90 -34.12 -22.74 56.51
C ILE A 90 -33.01 -21.69 56.34
N LEU A 91 -32.33 -21.66 55.18
CA LEU A 91 -31.24 -20.74 54.84
C LEU A 91 -31.58 -19.24 55.06
N PRO A 92 -32.76 -18.73 54.64
CA PRO A 92 -33.13 -17.33 54.87
C PRO A 92 -33.22 -16.98 56.37
N SER A 93 -33.75 -17.91 57.16
CA SER A 93 -33.91 -17.74 58.62
C SER A 93 -32.59 -17.85 59.36
N ALA A 94 -31.67 -18.71 58.88
CA ALA A 94 -30.32 -18.85 59.41
C ALA A 94 -29.43 -17.65 59.05
N ALA A 95 -29.54 -17.14 57.81
CA ALA A 95 -28.83 -15.95 57.34
C ALA A 95 -29.23 -14.68 58.11
N ALA A 96 -30.48 -14.57 58.55
CA ALA A 96 -30.96 -13.46 59.38
C ALA A 96 -30.41 -13.48 60.82
N ARG A 97 -29.87 -14.61 61.30
CA ARG A 97 -29.36 -14.78 62.68
C ARG A 97 -27.83 -14.90 62.78
N ALA A 98 -27.12 -15.03 61.66
CA ALA A 98 -25.66 -15.15 61.63
C ALA A 98 -24.97 -13.78 61.51
N PRO A 99 -23.77 -13.58 62.10
CA PRO A 99 -23.00 -12.36 61.89
C PRO A 99 -22.60 -12.23 60.41
N HIS A 100 -22.95 -11.09 59.80
CA HIS A 100 -22.95 -10.86 58.35
C HIS A 100 -21.61 -11.12 57.62
N ALA A 101 -20.47 -11.09 58.32
CA ALA A 101 -19.15 -11.24 57.71
C ALA A 101 -18.86 -12.68 57.21
N GLN A 102 -19.15 -13.71 58.02
CA GLN A 102 -18.82 -15.10 57.67
C GLN A 102 -19.77 -15.68 56.60
N LEU A 103 -21.02 -15.23 56.59
CA LEU A 103 -22.00 -15.62 55.56
C LEU A 103 -21.64 -15.03 54.19
N GLY A 104 -21.10 -13.80 54.18
CA GLY A 104 -20.60 -13.13 52.98
C GLY A 104 -19.43 -13.89 52.33
N GLU A 105 -18.43 -14.30 53.13
CA GLU A 105 -17.29 -15.08 52.64
C GLU A 105 -17.69 -16.47 52.09
N ALA A 106 -18.63 -17.15 52.75
CA ALA A 106 -19.09 -18.47 52.31
C ALA A 106 -19.92 -18.44 51.01
N LEU A 107 -20.69 -17.37 50.79
CA LEU A 107 -21.57 -17.22 49.61
C LEU A 107 -20.88 -16.51 48.43
N ALA A 108 -19.84 -15.71 48.68
CA ALA A 108 -19.11 -14.93 47.66
C ALA A 108 -18.75 -15.75 46.41
N PRO A 109 -18.06 -16.91 46.48
CA PRO A 109 -17.66 -17.63 45.27
C PRO A 109 -18.83 -18.26 44.49
N ALA A 110 -19.97 -18.53 45.13
CA ALA A 110 -21.16 -19.04 44.46
C ALA A 110 -21.93 -17.92 43.76
N VAL A 111 -22.09 -16.77 44.42
CA VAL A 111 -22.69 -15.56 43.85
C VAL A 111 -21.84 -15.01 42.72
N GLU A 112 -20.52 -14.99 42.87
CA GLU A 112 -19.58 -14.55 41.84
C GLU A 112 -19.69 -15.42 40.58
N ARG A 113 -19.72 -16.76 40.71
CA ARG A 113 -19.94 -17.66 39.56
C ARG A 113 -21.33 -17.49 38.93
N ALA A 114 -22.37 -17.25 39.73
CA ALA A 114 -23.72 -17.02 39.24
C ALA A 114 -23.82 -15.70 38.46
N VAL A 115 -23.21 -14.63 38.97
CA VAL A 115 -23.09 -13.32 38.32
C VAL A 115 -22.25 -13.42 37.05
N GLN A 116 -21.10 -14.11 37.09
CA GLN A 116 -20.23 -14.30 35.92
C GLN A 116 -20.93 -15.10 34.81
N ARG A 117 -21.70 -16.14 35.16
CA ARG A 117 -22.56 -16.87 34.20
C ARG A 117 -23.71 -16.00 33.68
N SER A 118 -24.35 -15.19 34.52
CA SER A 118 -25.43 -14.28 34.10
C SER A 118 -24.92 -13.18 33.15
N ILE A 119 -23.70 -12.68 33.38
CA ILE A 119 -23.02 -11.71 32.51
C ILE A 119 -22.65 -12.35 31.17
N GLN A 120 -22.12 -13.57 31.15
CA GLN A 120 -21.83 -14.30 29.91
C GLN A 120 -23.08 -14.60 29.09
N LYS A 121 -24.22 -14.89 29.75
CA LYS A 121 -25.46 -15.30 29.08
C LYS A 121 -26.28 -14.12 28.53
N SER A 122 -26.10 -12.91 29.07
CA SER A 122 -26.90 -11.73 28.69
C SER A 122 -26.12 -10.41 28.93
N PRO A 123 -25.28 -9.98 27.97
CA PRO A 123 -24.49 -8.73 28.08
C PRO A 123 -25.34 -7.45 28.19
N ARG A 124 -26.62 -7.50 27.77
CA ARG A 124 -27.55 -6.36 27.80
C ARG A 124 -27.97 -5.95 29.21
N THR A 125 -28.09 -6.90 30.14
CA THR A 125 -28.47 -6.60 31.53
C THR A 125 -27.40 -5.77 32.25
N LEU A 126 -26.11 -6.03 31.94
CA LEU A 126 -25.00 -5.23 32.46
C LEU A 126 -25.01 -3.82 31.87
N THR A 127 -25.41 -3.68 30.61
CA THR A 127 -25.52 -2.37 29.96
C THR A 127 -26.67 -1.56 30.54
N ASP A 128 -27.83 -2.16 30.83
CA ASP A 128 -28.98 -1.46 31.43
C ASP A 128 -28.76 -1.06 32.90
N ILE A 129 -28.03 -1.88 33.67
CA ILE A 129 -27.66 -1.57 35.06
C ILE A 129 -26.60 -0.47 35.12
N LEU A 130 -25.63 -0.52 34.23
CA LEU A 130 -24.53 0.44 34.23
C LEU A 130 -24.83 1.70 33.40
N TYR A 131 -25.85 1.71 32.55
CA TYR A 131 -26.21 2.89 31.73
C TYR A 131 -26.45 4.17 32.54
N PRO A 132 -27.20 4.15 33.66
CA PRO A 132 -27.44 5.33 34.49
C PRO A 132 -26.16 5.87 35.16
N VAL A 133 -25.13 5.05 35.30
CA VAL A 133 -23.84 5.40 35.89
C VAL A 133 -22.84 5.83 34.81
N PHE A 134 -22.81 5.11 33.69
CA PHE A 134 -21.94 5.41 32.56
C PHE A 134 -22.35 6.67 31.82
N LEU A 135 -23.64 6.97 31.64
CA LEU A 135 -24.01 8.13 30.83
C LEU A 135 -23.61 9.46 31.50
N PRO A 136 -23.78 9.66 32.83
CA PRO A 136 -23.20 10.79 33.54
C PRO A 136 -21.67 10.74 33.61
N ALA A 137 -21.05 9.58 33.89
CA ALA A 137 -19.59 9.45 34.00
C ALA A 137 -18.88 9.70 32.66
N ILE A 138 -19.44 9.24 31.55
CA ILE A 138 -18.95 9.49 30.18
C ILE A 138 -19.18 10.95 29.81
N ARG A 139 -20.34 11.55 30.16
CA ARG A 139 -20.58 12.98 29.91
C ARG A 139 -19.64 13.88 30.72
N LYS A 140 -19.33 13.54 31.98
CA LYS A 140 -18.34 14.23 32.83
C LYS A 140 -16.92 14.07 32.26
N SER A 141 -16.50 12.83 31.98
CA SER A 141 -15.16 12.51 31.46
C SER A 141 -14.88 13.11 30.07
N ILE A 142 -15.86 13.04 29.15
CA ILE A 142 -15.70 13.61 27.80
C ILE A 142 -15.78 15.14 27.86
N GLY A 143 -16.66 15.71 28.68
CA GLY A 143 -16.75 17.16 28.88
C GLY A 143 -15.47 17.77 29.44
N GLU A 144 -14.97 17.22 30.55
CA GLU A 144 -13.73 17.69 31.19
C GLU A 144 -12.50 17.52 30.29
N LYS A 145 -12.39 16.38 29.57
CA LYS A 145 -11.27 16.17 28.66
C LYS A 145 -11.33 17.05 27.41
N ILE A 146 -12.52 17.31 26.86
CA ILE A 146 -12.67 18.21 25.70
C ILE A 146 -12.32 19.65 26.10
N ASP A 147 -12.81 20.13 27.24
CA ASP A 147 -12.50 21.48 27.69
C ASP A 147 -11.00 21.64 28.04
N GLN A 148 -10.37 20.62 28.63
CA GLN A 148 -8.93 20.59 28.87
C GLN A 148 -8.10 20.52 27.58
N THR A 149 -8.49 19.71 26.59
CA THR A 149 -7.79 19.66 25.29
C THR A 149 -7.97 20.95 24.49
N PHE A 150 -9.13 21.60 24.60
CA PHE A 150 -9.35 22.89 23.94
C PHE A 150 -8.50 24.00 24.57
N GLN A 151 -8.37 24.00 25.90
CA GLN A 151 -7.50 24.93 26.63
C GLN A 151 -6.01 24.69 26.31
N SER A 152 -5.55 23.44 26.29
CA SER A 152 -4.14 23.14 25.98
C SER A 152 -3.75 23.48 24.54
N LEU A 153 -4.65 23.29 23.57
CA LEU A 153 -4.46 23.74 22.19
C LEU A 153 -4.36 25.27 22.09
N ASN A 154 -5.25 25.98 22.79
CA ASN A 154 -5.29 27.45 22.75
C ASN A 154 -4.05 28.09 23.38
N GLU A 155 -3.48 27.46 24.41
CA GLU A 155 -2.26 27.92 25.09
C GLU A 155 -0.99 27.57 24.28
N THR A 156 -0.95 26.39 23.65
CA THR A 156 0.13 26.01 22.73
C THR A 156 0.20 26.94 21.52
N LEU A 157 -0.96 27.39 21.00
CA LEU A 157 -1.05 28.33 19.87
C LEU A 157 -0.39 29.69 20.17
N ARG A 158 -0.43 30.17 21.43
CA ARG A 158 0.18 31.46 21.81
C ARG A 158 1.71 31.45 21.76
N HIS A 159 2.35 30.29 21.85
CA HIS A 159 3.82 30.17 21.90
C HIS A 159 4.47 29.75 20.58
N ILE A 160 3.69 29.54 19.51
CA ILE A 160 4.23 29.12 18.19
C ILE A 160 5.15 30.19 17.59
N PHE A 161 4.95 31.47 17.92
CA PHE A 161 5.72 32.60 17.37
C PHE A 161 6.46 33.45 18.43
N THR A 162 6.64 32.95 19.65
CA THR A 162 7.50 33.63 20.64
C THR A 162 8.93 33.06 20.57
N TRP A 163 9.94 33.90 20.80
CA TRP A 163 11.37 33.49 20.75
C TRP A 163 11.71 32.28 21.64
N HIS A 164 10.96 32.07 22.71
CA HIS A 164 11.06 30.90 23.59
C HIS A 164 10.68 29.58 22.89
N GLY A 165 9.66 29.58 22.02
CA GLY A 165 9.21 28.38 21.30
C GLY A 165 10.26 27.84 20.31
N LEU A 166 11.05 28.71 19.68
CA LEU A 166 12.15 28.31 18.80
C LEU A 166 13.32 27.67 19.57
N LYS A 167 13.64 28.19 20.76
CA LYS A 167 14.66 27.62 21.66
C LYS A 167 14.27 26.21 22.10
N TRP A 168 13.01 26.01 22.54
CA TRP A 168 12.49 24.72 22.96
C TRP A 168 12.41 23.69 21.83
N ARG A 169 12.15 24.11 20.58
CA ARG A 169 12.23 23.20 19.42
C ARG A 169 13.65 22.70 19.16
N PHE A 170 14.64 23.58 19.31
CA PHE A 170 16.04 23.18 19.16
C PHE A 170 16.47 22.24 20.29
N GLU A 171 16.01 22.50 21.52
CA GLU A 171 16.25 21.63 22.67
C GLU A 171 15.59 20.27 22.52
N ALA A 172 14.33 20.21 22.08
CA ALA A 172 13.62 18.97 21.73
C ALA A 172 14.36 18.18 20.65
N TRP A 173 14.85 18.87 19.61
CA TRP A 173 15.63 18.24 18.55
C TRP A 173 16.98 17.68 19.04
N ARG A 174 17.67 18.39 19.94
CA ARG A 174 18.96 17.95 20.49
C ARG A 174 18.82 16.82 21.51
N THR A 175 17.77 16.85 22.34
CA THR A 175 17.56 15.90 23.43
C THR A 175 16.79 14.65 22.99
N GLY A 176 16.16 14.67 21.82
CA GLY A 176 15.33 13.57 21.32
C GLY A 176 13.96 13.47 22.01
N ALA A 177 13.66 14.40 22.94
CA ALA A 177 12.36 14.52 23.57
C ALA A 177 11.34 15.17 22.60
N SER A 178 10.07 14.84 22.76
CA SER A 178 9.02 15.46 21.95
C SER A 178 8.93 16.96 22.25
N PHE A 179 8.57 17.76 21.24
CA PHE A 179 8.37 19.20 21.45
C PHE A 179 7.33 19.46 22.56
N SER A 180 6.30 18.62 22.64
CA SER A 180 5.29 18.64 23.69
C SER A 180 5.88 18.43 25.08
N GLU A 181 6.82 17.50 25.26
CA GLU A 181 7.52 17.28 26.55
C GLU A 181 8.40 18.46 26.93
N VAL A 182 9.15 19.03 25.98
CA VAL A 182 10.03 20.18 26.27
C VAL A 182 9.21 21.44 26.59
N VAL A 183 8.09 21.64 25.90
CA VAL A 183 7.14 22.71 26.18
C VAL A 183 6.46 22.48 27.54
N LEU A 184 5.98 21.27 27.83
CA LEU A 184 5.34 20.95 29.11
C LEU A 184 6.31 21.14 30.29
N LYS A 185 7.57 20.72 30.13
CA LYS A 185 8.62 20.92 31.13
C LYS A 185 8.82 22.40 31.46
N HIS A 186 8.71 23.28 30.48
CA HIS A 186 8.93 24.72 30.65
C HIS A 186 7.63 25.55 30.83
N SER A 187 6.44 24.95 30.69
CA SER A 187 5.14 25.63 30.83
C SER A 187 4.44 25.37 32.17
N LEU A 188 5.03 24.58 33.06
CA LEU A 188 4.49 24.31 34.40
C LEU A 188 4.83 25.47 35.36
N ILE A 189 4.07 26.56 35.25
CA ILE A 189 4.04 27.60 36.30
C ILE A 189 2.70 27.45 37.02
N TYR A 190 2.61 26.48 37.92
CA TYR A 190 1.55 26.48 38.93
C TYR A 190 2.19 26.78 40.29
N ARG A 191 1.46 27.50 41.14
CA ARG A 191 1.91 27.79 42.51
C ARG A 191 0.73 27.65 43.46
N VAL A 192 0.89 26.82 44.47
CA VAL A 192 -0.06 26.76 45.59
C VAL A 192 0.22 27.97 46.48
N GLU A 193 -0.73 28.89 46.58
CA GLU A 193 -0.58 30.12 47.38
C GLU A 193 -0.99 29.91 48.82
N HIS A 194 -2.05 29.13 49.06
CA HIS A 194 -2.56 28.82 50.39
C HIS A 194 -3.06 27.37 50.49
N ALA A 195 -2.85 26.74 51.64
CA ALA A 195 -3.46 25.47 52.00
C ALA A 195 -4.19 25.65 53.34
N PHE A 196 -5.49 25.32 53.37
CA PHE A 196 -6.36 25.43 54.53
C PHE A 196 -6.86 24.04 54.92
N LEU A 197 -6.74 23.66 56.18
CA LEU A 197 -7.38 22.48 56.72
C LEU A 197 -8.58 22.91 57.55
N ILE A 198 -9.77 22.44 57.18
CA ILE A 198 -11.05 22.86 57.76
C ILE A 198 -11.74 21.63 58.38
N ASN A 199 -12.29 21.76 59.58
CA ASN A 199 -13.03 20.68 60.21
C ASN A 199 -14.33 20.41 59.45
N ARG A 200 -14.62 19.14 59.18
CA ARG A 200 -15.77 18.75 58.36
C ARG A 200 -17.11 18.97 59.06
N ASN A 201 -17.15 18.81 60.39
CA ASN A 201 -18.40 18.87 61.15
C ASN A 201 -18.73 20.30 61.58
N SER A 202 -17.72 21.08 61.97
CA SER A 202 -17.91 22.45 62.47
C SER A 202 -17.63 23.54 61.44
N GLY A 203 -16.96 23.22 60.31
CA GLY A 203 -16.56 24.22 59.32
C GLY A 203 -15.50 25.21 59.82
N LEU A 204 -14.90 24.96 60.99
CA LEU A 204 -13.88 25.81 61.60
C LEU A 204 -12.50 25.55 60.98
N LEU A 205 -11.70 26.61 60.84
CA LEU A 205 -10.32 26.51 60.37
C LEU A 205 -9.46 25.81 61.44
N ILE A 206 -8.78 24.72 61.04
CA ILE A 206 -7.88 23.95 61.90
C ILE A 206 -6.45 24.48 61.75
N ALA A 207 -5.97 24.62 60.51
CA ALA A 207 -4.62 25.08 60.20
C ALA A 207 -4.55 25.75 58.83
N HIS A 208 -3.59 26.66 58.66
CA HIS A 208 -3.36 27.37 57.40
C HIS A 208 -1.87 27.56 57.14
N VAL A 209 -1.45 27.36 55.88
CA VAL A 209 -0.10 27.66 55.41
C VAL A 209 -0.18 28.49 54.13
N ALA A 210 0.62 29.55 54.04
CA ALA A 210 0.75 30.40 52.87
C ALA A 210 2.17 30.32 52.28
N ALA A 211 2.29 30.52 50.97
CA ALA A 211 3.59 30.65 50.29
C ALA A 211 4.22 32.03 50.57
N ASP A 212 5.56 32.12 50.60
CA ASP A 212 6.32 33.31 51.00
C ASP A 212 6.00 34.61 50.23
N ASN A 213 5.46 34.50 49.01
CA ASN A 213 5.09 35.63 48.14
C ASN A 213 3.57 35.72 47.90
N ALA A 214 2.72 35.15 48.75
CA ALA A 214 1.26 35.18 48.58
C ALA A 214 0.67 36.50 49.09
N THR A 215 -0.30 37.07 48.36
CA THR A 215 -1.06 38.23 48.83
C THR A 215 -1.82 37.87 50.09
N SER A 216 -1.46 38.49 51.21
CA SER A 216 -2.00 38.17 52.53
C SER A 216 -3.41 38.74 52.68
N GLU A 217 -4.43 37.89 52.59
CA GLU A 217 -5.79 38.17 53.06
C GLU A 217 -6.08 37.32 54.32
N ASP A 218 -6.99 37.79 55.18
CA ASP A 218 -7.28 37.17 56.49
C ASP A 218 -7.79 35.72 56.33
N PRO A 219 -7.04 34.70 56.81
CA PRO A 219 -7.38 33.28 56.68
C PRO A 219 -8.76 32.92 57.22
N GLN A 220 -9.21 33.62 58.27
CA GLN A 220 -10.48 33.32 58.94
C GLN A 220 -11.67 33.75 58.07
N LEU A 221 -11.54 34.83 57.30
CA LEU A 221 -12.58 35.31 56.38
C LEU A 221 -12.78 34.34 55.21
N ILE A 222 -11.70 33.81 54.63
CA ILE A 222 -11.78 32.84 53.52
C ILE A 222 -12.40 31.53 53.99
N SER A 223 -12.02 31.03 55.18
CA SER A 223 -12.63 29.84 55.77
C SER A 223 -14.14 30.04 56.01
N SER A 224 -14.54 31.19 56.56
CA SER A 224 -15.96 31.50 56.79
C SER A 224 -16.78 31.61 55.49
N MET A 225 -16.20 32.18 54.42
CA MET A 225 -16.82 32.26 53.11
C MET A 225 -16.98 30.88 52.49
N LEU A 226 -15.95 30.03 52.57
CA LEU A 226 -15.97 28.68 52.02
C LEU A 226 -17.01 27.79 52.72
N SER A 227 -17.08 27.84 54.05
CA SER A 227 -18.10 27.13 54.82
C SER A 227 -19.51 27.63 54.48
N ALA A 228 -19.71 28.95 54.32
CA ALA A 228 -21.01 29.50 53.91
C ALA A 228 -21.42 29.11 52.49
N ILE A 229 -20.47 29.02 51.54
CA ILE A 229 -20.73 28.53 50.18
C ILE A 229 -21.10 27.05 50.20
N GLN A 230 -20.41 26.24 51.02
CA GLN A 230 -20.73 24.82 51.17
C GLN A 230 -22.12 24.59 51.77
N ASP A 231 -22.49 25.35 52.81
CA ASP A 231 -23.84 25.30 53.40
C ASP A 231 -24.91 25.72 52.39
N PHE A 232 -24.68 26.80 51.64
CA PHE A 232 -25.61 27.25 50.59
C PHE A 232 -25.84 26.20 49.49
N VAL A 233 -24.76 25.55 49.02
CA VAL A 233 -24.84 24.51 47.99
C VAL A 233 -25.59 23.29 48.52
N LYS A 234 -25.31 22.88 49.77
CA LYS A 234 -25.98 21.74 50.41
C LYS A 234 -27.49 21.98 50.59
N ASP A 235 -27.87 23.18 51.01
CA ASP A 235 -29.28 23.57 51.20
C ASP A 235 -30.04 23.75 49.88
N SER A 236 -29.37 24.23 48.82
CA SER A 236 -30.02 24.51 47.54
C SER A 236 -30.27 23.26 46.68
N PHE A 237 -29.43 22.23 46.79
CA PHE A 237 -29.45 21.07 45.89
C PHE A 237 -30.03 19.78 46.50
N ASN A 238 -30.44 19.79 47.78
CA ASN A 238 -31.17 18.70 48.44
C ASN A 238 -30.49 17.32 48.30
N GLU A 239 -29.15 17.29 48.26
CA GLU A 239 -28.38 16.07 48.13
C GLU A 239 -28.23 15.39 49.49
N ARG A 240 -28.70 14.14 49.58
CA ARG A 240 -28.57 13.32 50.79
C ARG A 240 -27.24 12.56 50.90
N GLU A 241 -26.30 12.67 49.97
CA GLU A 241 -25.04 11.92 50.03
C GLU A 241 -23.85 12.63 49.33
N GLN A 242 -22.87 13.06 50.14
CA GLN A 242 -21.40 13.00 49.93
C GLN A 242 -20.74 13.44 48.59
N SER A 243 -21.25 14.41 47.82
CA SER A 243 -20.42 15.11 46.81
C SER A 243 -19.92 16.45 47.34
N GLY A 244 -18.61 16.53 47.62
CA GLY A 244 -17.93 17.80 47.91
C GLY A 244 -17.74 18.64 46.65
N LEU A 245 -17.51 19.94 46.82
CA LEU A 245 -17.14 20.84 45.72
C LEU A 245 -15.69 20.55 45.28
N ASP A 246 -15.49 19.69 44.28
CA ASP A 246 -14.15 19.25 43.84
C ASP A 246 -13.25 20.41 43.36
N THR A 247 -13.80 21.43 42.68
CA THR A 247 -13.03 22.58 42.19
C THR A 247 -13.90 23.82 42.02
N ILE A 248 -13.43 24.96 42.54
CA ILE A 248 -14.05 26.29 42.35
C ILE A 248 -13.04 27.19 41.64
N ARG A 249 -13.47 27.89 40.58
CA ARG A 249 -12.62 28.86 39.85
C ARG A 249 -13.03 30.28 40.23
N PHE A 250 -12.06 31.08 40.64
CA PHE A 250 -12.24 32.49 41.00
C PHE A 250 -11.15 33.34 40.35
N GLY A 251 -11.44 33.92 39.18
CA GLY A 251 -10.46 34.66 38.39
C GLY A 251 -9.27 33.78 37.98
N ASP A 252 -8.05 34.21 38.33
CA ASP A 252 -6.80 33.47 38.07
C ASP A 252 -6.47 32.43 39.15
N LEU A 253 -7.29 32.36 40.20
CA LEU A 253 -7.16 31.42 41.31
C LEU A 253 -8.13 30.24 41.16
N ARG A 254 -7.64 29.06 41.52
CA ARG A 254 -8.44 27.83 41.59
C ARG A 254 -8.38 27.31 43.00
N LEU A 255 -9.55 26.99 43.55
CA LEU A 255 -9.68 26.35 44.83
C LEU A 255 -9.97 24.88 44.59
N TRP A 256 -9.09 24.02 45.08
CA TRP A 256 -9.25 22.57 45.08
C TRP A 256 -9.57 22.09 46.47
N SER A 257 -10.58 21.25 46.61
CA SER A 257 -11.00 20.71 47.89
C SER A 257 -10.87 19.20 47.88
N GLU A 258 -10.13 18.67 48.84
CA GLU A 258 -10.02 17.23 49.08
C GLU A 258 -10.70 16.89 50.40
N VAL A 259 -11.66 15.95 50.37
CA VAL A 259 -12.54 15.65 51.50
C VAL A 259 -12.07 14.39 52.22
N GLY A 260 -11.67 14.55 53.47
CA GLY A 260 -11.35 13.45 54.38
C GLY A 260 -12.52 13.11 55.32
N PRO A 261 -12.40 12.02 56.10
CA PRO A 261 -13.44 11.61 57.05
C PRO A 261 -13.83 12.70 58.07
N PHE A 262 -12.85 13.43 58.61
CA PHE A 262 -13.01 14.40 59.71
C PHE A 262 -12.58 15.83 59.35
N ALA A 263 -11.73 16.00 58.34
CA ALA A 263 -11.28 17.32 57.87
C ALA A 263 -11.24 17.40 56.34
N THR A 264 -11.38 18.61 55.82
CA THR A 264 -11.31 18.95 54.40
C THR A 264 -10.08 19.82 54.15
N LEU A 265 -9.24 19.43 53.19
CA LEU A 265 -8.07 20.20 52.76
C LEU A 265 -8.42 21.03 51.53
N VAL A 266 -8.32 22.35 51.65
CA VAL A 266 -8.55 23.29 50.55
C VAL A 266 -7.25 23.95 50.13
N SER A 267 -6.87 23.78 48.88
CA SER A 267 -5.68 24.40 48.28
C SER A 267 -6.08 25.51 47.30
N VAL A 268 -5.54 26.70 47.49
CA VAL A 268 -5.69 27.86 46.60
C VAL A 268 -4.48 27.92 45.68
N ILE A 269 -4.72 27.78 44.38
CA ILE A 269 -3.68 27.56 43.39
C ILE A 269 -3.78 28.62 42.30
N ARG A 270 -2.66 29.27 41.98
CA ARG A 270 -2.54 30.15 40.82
C ARG A 270 -1.95 29.37 39.65
N GLY A 271 -2.60 29.47 38.49
CA GLY A 271 -2.20 28.76 37.26
C GLY A 271 -2.93 27.43 37.04
N ASN A 272 -2.32 26.54 36.25
CA ASN A 272 -2.92 25.26 35.88
C ASN A 272 -2.15 24.10 36.54
N PRO A 273 -2.56 23.63 37.74
CA PRO A 273 -1.88 22.53 38.42
C PRO A 273 -2.04 21.19 37.67
N PRO A 274 -1.01 20.32 37.69
CA PRO A 274 -1.11 18.94 37.20
C PRO A 274 -1.94 18.06 38.14
N GLU A 275 -2.49 16.95 37.62
CA GLU A 275 -3.25 15.97 38.43
C GLU A 275 -2.42 15.37 39.57
N GLU A 276 -1.10 15.29 39.43
CA GLU A 276 -0.18 14.82 40.48
C GLU A 276 -0.33 15.58 41.81
N LEU A 277 -0.74 16.86 41.77
CA LEU A 277 -0.93 17.66 42.97
C LEU A 277 -2.13 17.18 43.81
N HIS A 278 -3.14 16.60 43.17
CA HIS A 278 -4.31 16.03 43.85
C HIS A 278 -3.90 14.81 44.68
N GLU A 279 -3.05 13.95 44.12
CA GLU A 279 -2.47 12.80 44.84
C GLU A 279 -1.61 13.25 46.03
N ILE A 280 -0.79 14.29 45.87
CA ILE A 280 0.00 14.86 46.98
C ILE A 280 -0.91 15.39 48.10
N ALA A 281 -1.96 16.15 47.76
CA ALA A 281 -2.90 16.69 48.73
C ALA A 281 -3.66 15.58 49.48
N ARG A 282 -4.06 14.54 48.76
CA ARG A 282 -4.72 13.35 49.34
C ARG A 282 -3.79 12.59 50.29
N ASP A 283 -2.55 12.35 49.90
CA ASP A 283 -1.55 11.69 50.74
C ASP A 283 -1.22 12.48 52.00
N VAL A 284 -1.18 13.81 51.91
CA VAL A 284 -1.02 14.67 53.10
C VAL A 284 -2.25 14.61 53.99
N LEU A 285 -3.46 14.69 53.42
CA LEU A 285 -4.69 14.59 54.20
C LEU A 285 -4.84 13.23 54.90
N LEU A 286 -4.48 12.13 54.23
CA LEU A 286 -4.46 10.79 54.80
C LEU A 286 -3.49 10.70 55.99
N ARG A 287 -2.26 11.21 55.85
CA ARG A 287 -1.28 11.25 56.94
C ARG A 287 -1.77 12.07 58.14
N ILE A 288 -2.38 13.22 57.90
CA ILE A 288 -2.98 14.05 58.96
C ILE A 288 -4.08 13.26 59.69
N HIS A 289 -4.93 12.52 58.98
CA HIS A 289 -5.97 11.70 59.59
C HIS A 289 -5.40 10.49 60.35
N GLU A 290 -4.33 9.87 59.85
CA GLU A 290 -3.67 8.75 60.52
C GLU A 290 -3.03 9.18 61.84
N GLU A 291 -2.32 10.31 61.84
CA GLU A 291 -1.58 10.79 63.01
C GLU A 291 -2.43 11.57 64.02
N CYS A 292 -3.47 12.28 63.57
CA CYS A 292 -4.25 13.21 64.41
C CYS A 292 -5.76 12.90 64.48
N SER A 293 -6.20 11.70 64.10
CA SER A 293 -7.64 11.32 64.07
C SER A 293 -8.43 11.69 65.33
N GLN A 294 -7.92 11.39 66.52
CA GLN A 294 -8.64 11.64 67.78
C GLN A 294 -8.78 13.15 68.05
N ALA A 295 -7.74 13.93 67.79
CA ALA A 295 -7.76 15.39 67.96
C ALA A 295 -8.64 16.11 66.92
N LEU A 296 -8.79 15.55 65.71
CA LEU A 296 -9.66 16.11 64.67
C LEU A 296 -11.15 15.87 64.96
N VAL A 297 -11.49 14.78 65.64
CA VAL A 297 -12.88 14.43 66.01
C VAL A 297 -13.39 15.32 67.16
N GLU A 298 -12.54 15.59 68.16
CA GLU A 298 -12.89 16.37 69.36
C GLU A 298 -12.57 17.87 69.23
N PHE A 299 -12.26 18.35 68.01
CA PHE A 299 -11.85 19.72 67.77
C PHE A 299 -12.95 20.75 68.13
N ASP A 300 -12.68 21.56 69.16
CA ASP A 300 -13.57 22.59 69.69
C ASP A 300 -13.15 24.03 69.32
N GLY A 301 -12.09 24.16 68.51
CA GLY A 301 -11.50 25.45 68.10
C GLY A 301 -10.12 25.74 68.69
N ASP A 302 -9.60 24.89 69.60
CA ASP A 302 -8.22 24.99 70.08
C ASP A 302 -7.24 24.16 69.21
N SER A 303 -6.35 24.85 68.50
CA SER A 303 -5.33 24.23 67.61
C SER A 303 -4.04 23.84 68.32
N SER A 304 -3.92 24.05 69.64
CA SER A 304 -2.69 23.80 70.39
C SER A 304 -2.24 22.33 70.38
N GLN A 305 -3.18 21.38 70.28
CA GLN A 305 -2.88 19.94 70.18
C GLN A 305 -2.50 19.47 68.76
N LEU A 306 -2.55 20.36 67.76
CA LEU A 306 -2.35 20.06 66.33
C LEU A 306 -1.09 20.75 65.76
N ALA A 307 -0.12 21.08 66.61
CA ALA A 307 1.07 21.89 66.30
C ALA A 307 2.04 21.30 65.24
N GLY A 308 1.80 20.08 64.73
CA GLY A 308 2.58 19.46 63.64
C GLY A 308 1.94 19.54 62.26
N VAL A 309 0.64 19.86 62.17
CA VAL A 309 -0.14 19.81 60.94
C VAL A 309 0.32 20.85 59.92
N GLU A 310 0.75 22.04 60.37
CA GLU A 310 1.27 23.08 59.48
C GLU A 310 2.54 22.65 58.73
N ALA A 311 3.40 21.83 59.35
CA ALA A 311 4.60 21.32 58.69
C ALA A 311 4.25 20.35 57.54
N GLN A 312 3.20 19.55 57.70
CA GLN A 312 2.70 18.64 56.68
C GLN A 312 1.97 19.39 55.56
N LEU A 313 1.20 20.42 55.90
CA LEU A 313 0.56 21.30 54.93
C LEU A 313 1.59 22.09 54.11
N ARG A 314 2.75 22.44 54.69
CA ARG A 314 3.83 23.13 53.97
C ARG A 314 4.38 22.30 52.81
N THR A 315 4.35 20.98 52.88
CA THR A 315 4.75 20.10 51.77
C THR A 315 3.86 20.27 50.54
N CYS A 316 2.60 20.72 50.71
CA CYS A 316 1.71 21.06 49.60
C CYS A 316 2.03 22.44 48.97
N VAL A 317 2.74 23.31 49.70
CA VAL A 317 3.03 24.70 49.33
C VAL A 317 4.47 24.88 48.83
N GLU A 318 5.37 23.93 49.10
CA GLU A 318 6.80 23.99 48.69
C GLU A 318 6.99 24.01 47.17
N GLN A 319 7.81 24.97 46.73
CA GLN A 319 7.93 25.44 45.35
C GLN A 319 8.84 24.53 44.52
N LYS A 320 8.30 23.85 43.48
CA LYS A 320 9.11 23.20 42.43
C LYS A 320 9.39 24.22 41.31
N GLN A 321 10.44 25.01 41.46
CA GLN A 321 10.93 25.89 40.40
C GLN A 321 12.35 25.44 40.03
N GLU A 322 12.51 24.75 38.88
CA GLU A 322 13.85 24.59 38.29
C GLU A 322 14.30 25.97 37.79
N GLU A 323 15.17 26.64 38.55
CA GLU A 323 15.89 27.82 38.08
C GLU A 323 16.75 27.43 36.87
N SER A 324 16.31 27.80 35.66
CA SER A 324 17.17 27.74 34.50
C SER A 324 18.24 28.82 34.63
N ASN A 325 19.44 28.42 35.03
CA ASN A 325 20.61 29.29 35.12
C ASN A 325 20.88 29.95 33.76
N GLU A 326 20.81 31.29 33.69
CA GLU A 326 21.01 32.04 32.44
C GLU A 326 22.48 32.00 32.00
N GLY A 327 22.77 31.11 31.05
CA GLY A 327 23.97 31.23 30.21
C GLY A 327 23.73 32.21 29.06
N PHE A 328 24.57 33.24 28.97
CA PHE A 328 24.56 34.26 27.90
C PHE A 328 24.53 33.62 26.49
N PRO A 329 23.53 33.92 25.63
CA PRO A 329 23.30 33.18 24.39
C PRO A 329 24.14 33.74 23.24
N TRP A 330 25.21 33.04 22.86
CA TRP A 330 26.02 33.32 21.66
C TRP A 330 25.19 33.41 20.36
N LEU A 331 23.99 32.82 20.33
CA LEU A 331 23.04 32.91 19.22
C LEU A 331 22.45 34.32 19.03
N VAL A 332 22.31 35.13 20.08
CA VAL A 332 21.83 36.52 19.95
C VAL A 332 22.91 37.40 19.30
N ALA A 333 24.18 37.14 19.59
CA ALA A 333 25.30 37.78 18.89
C ALA A 333 25.35 37.37 17.40
N ALA A 334 25.06 36.10 17.08
CA ALA A 334 24.99 35.63 15.70
C ALA A 334 23.82 36.23 14.91
N VAL A 335 22.64 36.38 15.53
CA VAL A 335 21.45 36.99 14.91
C VAL A 335 21.60 38.51 14.78
N ALA A 336 22.22 39.19 15.75
CA ALA A 336 22.54 40.61 15.64
C ALA A 336 23.58 40.88 14.55
N LEU A 337 24.57 39.98 14.39
CA LEU A 337 25.55 40.03 13.29
C LEU A 337 24.88 39.78 11.93
N LEU A 338 23.90 38.86 11.87
CA LEU A 338 23.07 38.64 10.67
C LEU A 338 22.25 39.88 10.32
N PHE A 339 21.63 40.55 11.31
CA PHE A 339 20.88 41.78 11.08
C PHE A 339 21.76 42.95 10.63
N LEU A 340 22.97 43.09 11.19
CA LEU A 340 23.96 44.06 10.74
C LEU A 340 24.48 43.76 9.33
N LEU A 341 24.64 42.48 8.98
CA LEU A 341 24.97 42.05 7.61
C LEU A 341 23.82 42.32 6.63
N LEU A 342 22.57 42.16 7.05
CA LEU A 342 21.39 42.45 6.22
C LEU A 342 21.18 43.96 6.03
N ALA A 343 21.35 44.76 7.08
CA ALA A 343 21.27 46.23 7.00
C ALA A 343 22.45 46.82 6.21
N GLY A 344 23.67 46.31 6.43
CA GLY A 344 24.84 46.61 5.61
C GLY A 344 24.66 46.18 4.16
N GLY A 345 24.03 45.02 3.94
CA GLY A 345 23.63 44.54 2.62
C GLY A 345 22.61 45.44 1.94
N TRP A 346 21.60 45.95 2.65
CA TRP A 346 20.61 46.87 2.10
C TRP A 346 21.20 48.24 1.77
N PHE A 347 22.07 48.79 2.62
CA PHE A 347 22.82 50.01 2.34
C PHE A 347 23.81 49.84 1.18
N PHE A 348 24.47 48.68 1.11
CA PHE A 348 25.30 48.30 -0.02
C PHE A 348 24.47 48.16 -1.30
N LEU A 349 23.28 47.57 -1.26
CA LEU A 349 22.38 47.42 -2.41
C LEU A 349 21.82 48.77 -2.88
N SER A 350 21.52 49.70 -1.97
CA SER A 350 21.03 51.04 -2.33
C SER A 350 22.16 51.90 -2.92
N TRP A 351 23.37 51.86 -2.34
CA TRP A 351 24.57 52.45 -2.96
C TRP A 351 24.84 51.79 -4.32
N GLN A 352 24.82 50.47 -4.40
CA GLN A 352 24.98 49.73 -5.65
C GLN A 352 23.92 50.13 -6.68
N SER A 353 22.68 50.43 -6.27
CA SER A 353 21.64 50.92 -7.19
C SER A 353 21.95 52.33 -7.74
N GLY A 354 22.51 53.22 -6.92
CA GLY A 354 22.98 54.54 -7.35
C GLY A 354 24.18 54.47 -8.30
N GLN A 355 25.15 53.60 -8.01
CA GLN A 355 26.26 53.31 -8.93
C GLN A 355 25.77 52.65 -10.23
N ARG A 356 24.77 51.77 -10.15
CA ARG A 356 24.14 51.17 -11.33
C ARG A 356 23.45 52.22 -12.19
N TRP A 357 22.82 53.24 -11.62
CA TRP A 357 22.21 54.34 -12.38
C TRP A 357 23.27 55.18 -13.10
N GLN A 358 24.37 55.54 -12.44
CA GLN A 358 25.49 56.22 -13.09
C GLN A 358 26.13 55.37 -14.19
N ALA A 359 26.30 54.06 -13.94
CA ALA A 359 26.74 53.12 -14.95
C ALA A 359 25.72 53.05 -16.11
N TYR A 360 24.42 53.14 -15.84
CA TYR A 360 23.36 53.14 -16.85
C TYR A 360 23.40 54.37 -17.76
N VAL A 361 23.58 55.56 -17.18
CA VAL A 361 23.76 56.81 -17.94
C VAL A 361 25.06 56.74 -18.75
N SER A 362 26.15 56.22 -18.20
CA SER A 362 27.40 56.06 -18.98
C SER A 362 27.23 55.11 -20.18
N ARG A 363 26.38 54.09 -20.05
CA ARG A 363 26.02 53.17 -21.16
C ARG A 363 25.13 53.84 -22.19
N TRP A 364 24.23 54.74 -21.76
CA TRP A 364 23.46 55.59 -22.67
C TRP A 364 24.38 56.50 -23.47
N GLN A 365 25.33 57.19 -22.83
CA GLN A 365 26.34 57.97 -23.54
C GLN A 365 27.13 57.10 -24.54
N ALA A 366 27.56 55.90 -24.12
CA ALA A 366 28.24 54.97 -25.02
C ALA A 366 27.37 54.51 -26.20
N TYR A 367 26.05 54.38 -26.01
CA TYR A 367 25.11 54.11 -27.09
C TYR A 367 25.02 55.29 -28.06
N VAL A 368 24.89 56.52 -27.57
CA VAL A 368 24.84 57.72 -28.43
C VAL A 368 26.14 57.90 -29.21
N SER A 369 27.31 57.74 -28.56
CA SER A 369 28.59 57.78 -29.27
C SER A 369 28.75 56.64 -30.27
N ARG A 370 28.15 55.46 -30.03
CA ARG A 370 28.09 54.39 -31.04
C ARG A 370 27.24 54.80 -32.22
N LEU A 371 26.09 55.43 -32.01
CA LEU A 371 25.23 55.91 -33.09
C LEU A 371 25.95 56.96 -33.95
N GLU A 372 26.61 57.93 -33.32
CA GLU A 372 27.38 58.97 -34.03
C GLU A 372 28.58 58.38 -34.78
N ALA A 373 29.17 57.30 -34.27
CA ALA A 373 30.26 56.59 -34.93
C ALA A 373 29.79 55.66 -36.07
N GLN A 374 28.48 55.40 -36.20
CA GLN A 374 27.98 54.60 -37.31
C GLN A 374 27.91 55.44 -38.58
N PRO A 375 28.52 54.97 -39.68
CA PRO A 375 28.37 55.60 -40.98
C PRO A 375 26.89 55.80 -41.33
N GLY A 376 26.55 56.91 -41.96
CA GLY A 376 25.18 57.20 -42.40
C GLY A 376 24.18 57.60 -41.30
N ILE A 377 24.57 57.76 -40.04
CA ILE A 377 23.71 58.27 -38.96
C ILE A 377 24.30 59.58 -38.42
N ILE A 378 23.47 60.61 -38.31
CA ILE A 378 23.84 61.92 -37.77
C ILE A 378 22.88 62.23 -36.62
N VAL A 379 23.38 62.25 -35.39
CA VAL A 379 22.59 62.64 -34.22
C VAL A 379 22.51 64.16 -34.16
N ALA A 380 21.29 64.70 -34.06
CA ALA A 380 21.06 66.14 -33.96
C ALA A 380 20.76 66.59 -32.52
N GLU A 381 20.05 65.77 -31.72
CA GLU A 381 19.63 66.12 -30.36
C GLU A 381 19.53 64.89 -29.42
N GLN A 382 19.87 65.05 -28.13
CA GLN A 382 19.71 64.03 -27.08
C GLN A 382 19.26 64.61 -25.72
N GLN A 383 18.34 63.93 -25.02
CA GLN A 383 17.84 64.35 -23.69
C GLN A 383 17.47 63.16 -22.78
N ALA A 384 17.67 63.27 -21.46
CA ALA A 384 17.26 62.27 -20.45
C ALA A 384 16.30 62.89 -19.41
N ARG A 385 15.12 62.31 -19.20
CA ARG A 385 14.08 62.82 -18.29
C ARG A 385 13.27 61.70 -17.65
N ASP A 386 13.02 61.77 -16.34
CA ASP A 386 12.17 60.84 -15.57
C ASP A 386 12.50 59.35 -15.79
N GLY A 387 13.79 59.04 -15.94
CA GLY A 387 14.27 57.67 -16.18
C GLY A 387 14.12 57.17 -17.62
N GLN A 388 13.74 58.05 -18.55
CA GLN A 388 13.57 57.82 -20.00
C GLN A 388 14.57 58.67 -20.82
N PHE A 389 14.92 58.22 -22.03
CA PHE A 389 15.89 58.85 -22.93
C PHE A 389 15.26 59.16 -24.29
N TYR A 390 15.58 60.32 -24.86
CA TYR A 390 15.07 60.82 -26.13
C TYR A 390 16.23 61.18 -27.08
N ILE A 391 16.15 60.80 -28.35
CA ILE A 391 17.18 61.06 -29.36
C ILE A 391 16.57 61.37 -30.74
N ALA A 392 17.13 62.33 -31.48
CA ALA A 392 16.68 62.67 -32.82
C ALA A 392 17.84 62.95 -33.80
N GLY A 393 17.64 62.69 -35.11
CA GLY A 393 18.68 62.91 -36.12
C GLY A 393 18.34 62.54 -37.57
N LEU A 394 19.35 62.56 -38.44
CA LEU A 394 19.28 62.12 -39.84
C LEU A 394 19.90 60.73 -40.01
N ARG A 395 19.35 59.90 -40.90
CA ARG A 395 19.80 58.52 -41.12
C ARG A 395 19.69 58.10 -42.58
N ASP A 396 20.66 57.36 -43.12
CA ASP A 396 20.49 56.65 -44.40
C ASP A 396 19.58 55.41 -44.21
N PRO A 397 18.60 55.15 -45.10
CA PRO A 397 17.72 53.97 -44.99
C PRO A 397 18.47 52.63 -44.88
N LEU A 398 19.69 52.54 -45.42
CA LEU A 398 20.55 51.35 -45.38
C LEU A 398 21.57 51.37 -44.22
N ALA A 399 21.59 52.45 -43.43
CA ALA A 399 22.35 52.51 -42.19
C ALA A 399 21.73 51.60 -41.13
N ALA A 400 22.56 51.20 -40.17
CA ALA A 400 22.16 50.33 -39.07
C ALA A 400 20.95 50.92 -38.35
N ASP A 401 20.02 50.06 -37.93
CA ASP A 401 18.85 50.52 -37.22
C ASP A 401 19.22 51.00 -35.82
N PRO A 402 18.94 52.26 -35.42
CA PRO A 402 19.28 52.76 -34.10
C PRO A 402 18.73 51.88 -32.98
N GLN A 403 17.56 51.28 -33.19
CA GLN A 403 16.95 50.37 -32.23
C GLN A 403 17.71 49.03 -32.14
N SER A 404 18.23 48.53 -33.26
CA SER A 404 19.14 47.36 -33.26
C SER A 404 20.46 47.65 -32.54
N LEU A 405 20.99 48.87 -32.59
CA LEU A 405 22.23 49.26 -31.92
C LEU A 405 22.08 49.43 -30.40
N LEU A 406 20.83 49.50 -29.90
CA LEU A 406 20.55 49.39 -28.47
C LEU A 406 20.85 47.98 -27.97
N SER A 407 20.67 46.97 -28.82
CA SER A 407 20.91 45.58 -28.45
C SER A 407 22.41 45.35 -28.15
N GLY A 408 22.71 44.95 -26.92
CA GLY A 408 24.09 44.79 -26.43
C GLY A 408 24.66 46.02 -25.72
N THR A 409 24.01 47.19 -25.80
CA THR A 409 24.14 48.21 -24.75
C THR A 409 23.17 47.79 -23.65
N GLN A 410 23.62 47.69 -22.39
CA GLN A 410 22.74 47.26 -21.29
C GLN A 410 21.72 48.35 -20.89
N VAL A 411 21.18 49.06 -21.87
CA VAL A 411 20.13 50.08 -21.79
C VAL A 411 18.83 49.43 -22.25
N ASP A 412 17.75 49.67 -21.51
CA ASP A 412 16.43 49.08 -21.73
C ASP A 412 15.76 49.80 -22.90
N PRO A 413 15.46 49.10 -24.00
CA PRO A 413 14.83 49.71 -25.17
C PRO A 413 13.49 50.38 -24.88
N ALA A 414 12.75 49.90 -23.87
CA ALA A 414 11.46 50.48 -23.49
C ALA A 414 11.59 51.88 -22.87
N ARG A 415 12.82 52.28 -22.52
CA ARG A 415 13.11 53.59 -21.95
C ARG A 415 13.68 54.59 -22.97
N VAL A 416 13.80 54.20 -24.24
CA VAL A 416 14.45 55.00 -25.29
C VAL A 416 13.46 55.34 -26.40
N HIS A 417 13.28 56.63 -26.66
CA HIS A 417 12.44 57.17 -27.71
C HIS A 417 13.30 57.83 -28.78
N SER A 418 13.14 57.42 -30.05
CA SER A 418 13.97 57.94 -31.15
C SER A 418 13.16 58.46 -32.33
N GLN A 419 13.63 59.53 -32.98
CA GLN A 419 13.01 60.14 -34.17
C GLN A 419 14.05 60.40 -35.27
N TRP A 420 13.86 59.81 -36.47
CA TRP A 420 14.86 59.85 -37.55
C TRP A 420 14.27 60.32 -38.88
N GLN A 421 14.98 61.22 -39.59
CA GLN A 421 14.65 61.62 -40.96
C GLN A 421 15.64 61.02 -41.97
N PHE A 422 15.17 60.58 -43.14
CA PHE A 422 16.00 59.85 -44.10
C PHE A 422 16.77 60.75 -45.07
N TYR A 423 18.04 60.45 -45.31
CA TYR A 423 18.87 61.05 -46.37
C TYR A 423 19.67 59.97 -47.13
N GLN A 424 20.33 60.33 -48.23
CA GLN A 424 21.19 59.38 -48.95
C GLN A 424 22.68 59.70 -48.71
N SER A 425 23.39 58.79 -48.04
CA SER A 425 24.84 58.91 -47.80
C SER A 425 25.62 58.54 -49.07
N LEU A 426 26.58 59.39 -49.44
CA LEU A 426 27.49 59.14 -50.57
C LEU A 426 28.75 58.38 -50.17
N GLU A 427 28.85 57.92 -48.91
CA GLU A 427 29.98 57.13 -48.45
C GLU A 427 30.05 55.78 -49.23
N PRO A 428 31.27 55.29 -49.55
CA PRO A 428 31.46 54.09 -50.36
C PRO A 428 30.72 52.84 -49.86
N GLU A 429 30.53 52.72 -48.56
CA GLU A 429 29.82 51.59 -47.96
C GLU A 429 28.32 51.53 -48.31
N PHE A 430 27.65 52.69 -48.32
CA PHE A 430 26.22 52.77 -48.67
C PHE A 430 25.99 52.68 -50.16
N VAL A 431 26.91 53.24 -50.95
CA VAL A 431 26.89 53.09 -52.40
C VAL A 431 27.11 51.63 -52.79
N LEU A 432 28.05 50.92 -52.15
CA LEU A 432 28.25 49.48 -52.34
C LEU A 432 26.99 48.67 -52.00
N LYS A 433 26.35 48.94 -50.85
CA LYS A 433 25.12 48.25 -50.44
C LYS A 433 24.00 48.45 -51.48
N ARG A 434 23.85 49.67 -52.03
CA ARG A 434 22.88 49.96 -53.09
C ARG A 434 23.22 49.32 -54.42
N LEU A 435 24.50 49.29 -54.80
CA LEU A 435 24.97 48.58 -55.99
C LEU A 435 24.70 47.08 -55.89
N LYS A 436 24.96 46.47 -54.74
CA LYS A 436 24.61 45.06 -54.49
C LYS A 436 23.10 44.81 -54.65
N ALA A 437 22.27 45.67 -54.08
CA ALA A 437 20.81 45.53 -54.16
C ALA A 437 20.26 45.74 -55.58
N SER A 438 20.81 46.71 -56.34
CA SER A 438 20.32 47.07 -57.68
C SER A 438 20.86 46.19 -58.80
N LEU A 439 22.16 45.85 -58.76
CA LEU A 439 22.79 45.01 -59.78
C LEU A 439 22.56 43.52 -59.54
N ALA A 440 22.22 43.12 -58.30
CA ALA A 440 22.04 41.73 -57.90
C ALA A 440 23.17 40.83 -58.45
N PRO A 441 24.43 41.03 -57.98
CA PRO A 441 25.57 40.27 -58.47
C PRO A 441 25.34 38.76 -58.29
N PRO A 442 25.68 37.94 -59.30
CA PRO A 442 25.77 36.49 -59.13
C PRO A 442 26.70 36.16 -57.97
N ASP A 443 26.50 35.02 -57.30
CA ASP A 443 27.32 34.60 -56.17
C ASP A 443 28.83 34.50 -56.49
N SER A 444 29.13 34.29 -57.78
CA SER A 444 30.47 34.26 -58.33
C SER A 444 31.13 35.63 -58.52
N VAL A 445 30.39 36.74 -58.35
CA VAL A 445 30.91 38.11 -58.40
C VAL A 445 30.94 38.73 -57.01
N ARG A 446 32.13 39.15 -56.58
CA ARG A 446 32.33 39.89 -55.34
C ARG A 446 32.48 41.37 -55.64
N LEU A 447 31.63 42.18 -55.02
CA LEU A 447 31.79 43.63 -54.95
C LEU A 447 32.45 44.01 -53.62
N SER A 448 33.60 44.68 -53.68
CA SER A 448 34.39 45.15 -52.54
C SER A 448 34.79 46.61 -52.69
N ILE A 449 35.22 47.25 -51.60
CA ILE A 449 35.73 48.62 -51.59
C ILE A 449 37.26 48.52 -51.54
N ASP A 450 37.93 49.23 -52.44
CA ASP A 450 39.38 49.36 -52.50
C ASP A 450 39.74 50.84 -52.69
N ASN A 451 40.42 51.44 -51.70
CA ASN A 451 40.85 52.85 -51.69
C ASN A 451 39.76 53.85 -52.15
N GLU A 452 38.59 53.83 -51.48
CA GLU A 452 37.40 54.66 -51.77
C GLU A 452 36.72 54.41 -53.13
N ARG A 453 37.18 53.42 -53.90
CA ARG A 453 36.53 52.93 -55.12
C ARG A 453 35.85 51.60 -54.87
N ILE A 454 34.84 51.27 -55.66
CA ILE A 454 34.14 49.99 -55.61
C ILE A 454 34.66 49.13 -56.76
N VAL A 455 35.12 47.91 -56.48
CA VAL A 455 35.67 46.98 -57.46
C VAL A 455 34.80 45.72 -57.51
N ALA A 456 34.49 45.26 -58.73
CA ALA A 456 33.85 43.98 -59.01
C ALA A 456 34.87 42.96 -59.53
N GLU A 457 34.96 41.80 -58.87
CA GLU A 457 35.85 40.69 -59.25
C GLU A 457 35.07 39.37 -59.26
N GLY A 458 35.31 38.49 -60.24
CA GLY A 458 34.68 37.17 -60.25
C GLY A 458 34.22 36.69 -61.61
N GLU A 459 33.23 35.81 -61.65
CA GLU A 459 32.70 35.23 -62.88
C GLU A 459 31.23 35.63 -63.06
N ALA A 460 30.83 36.11 -64.24
CA ALA A 460 29.45 36.55 -64.48
C ALA A 460 29.01 36.29 -65.92
N PRO A 461 27.71 36.06 -66.16
CA PRO A 461 27.15 36.07 -67.50
C PRO A 461 27.25 37.47 -68.13
N ASP A 462 27.41 37.54 -69.44
CA ASP A 462 27.60 38.78 -70.20
C ASP A 462 26.48 39.82 -69.95
N THR A 463 25.24 39.35 -69.80
CA THR A 463 24.07 40.19 -69.49
C THR A 463 24.16 40.94 -68.16
N TRP A 464 24.91 40.40 -67.19
CA TRP A 464 25.15 41.07 -65.91
C TRP A 464 26.27 42.11 -66.03
N ILE A 465 27.34 41.76 -66.76
CA ILE A 465 28.49 42.64 -67.00
C ILE A 465 28.05 43.96 -67.67
N ASP A 466 27.09 43.89 -68.60
CA ASP A 466 26.53 45.07 -69.25
C ASP A 466 25.73 45.98 -68.31
N ARG A 467 24.92 45.41 -67.40
CA ARG A 467 24.18 46.17 -66.38
C ARG A 467 25.14 46.85 -65.41
N ALA A 468 26.20 46.16 -64.99
CA ALA A 468 27.22 46.72 -64.11
C ALA A 468 27.94 47.93 -64.76
N ARG A 469 28.23 47.85 -66.07
CA ARG A 469 28.84 48.95 -66.84
C ARG A 469 27.92 50.17 -66.98
N ALA A 470 26.60 49.97 -66.99
CA ALA A 470 25.63 51.07 -66.99
C ALA A 470 25.60 51.79 -65.63
N ALA A 471 25.58 51.05 -64.52
CA ALA A 471 25.59 51.61 -63.17
C ALA A 471 26.88 52.39 -62.86
N ALA A 472 28.04 51.92 -63.34
CA ALA A 472 29.31 52.61 -63.18
C ALA A 472 29.31 54.04 -63.74
N ARG A 473 28.58 54.27 -64.85
CA ARG A 473 28.48 55.59 -65.49
C ARG A 473 27.59 56.58 -64.74
N GLN A 474 26.62 56.10 -63.97
CA GLN A 474 25.70 56.97 -63.21
C GLN A 474 26.32 57.49 -61.91
N LEU A 475 27.26 56.75 -61.32
CA LEU A 475 27.90 57.10 -60.04
C LEU A 475 29.01 58.15 -60.15
N SER A 476 29.54 58.38 -61.35
CA SER A 476 30.68 59.28 -61.58
C SER A 476 30.41 60.76 -61.26
N ALA A 477 29.16 61.15 -60.95
CA ALA A 477 28.79 62.51 -60.53
C ALA A 477 28.80 62.63 -58.99
N GLY A 478 29.99 62.76 -58.39
CA GLY A 478 30.16 63.04 -56.96
C GLY A 478 30.10 61.85 -56.00
N GLY A 479 30.02 60.61 -56.52
CA GLY A 479 30.13 59.37 -55.76
C GLY A 479 31.44 58.60 -56.02
N PRO A 480 31.66 57.47 -55.33
CA PRO A 480 32.84 56.62 -55.51
C PRO A 480 32.85 55.95 -56.90
N GLU A 481 34.04 55.79 -57.48
CA GLU A 481 34.23 55.15 -58.79
C GLU A 481 33.94 53.64 -58.74
N PHE A 482 33.29 53.07 -59.77
CA PHE A 482 32.94 51.64 -59.84
C PHE A 482 33.68 50.92 -60.98
N ASP A 483 34.69 50.11 -60.64
CA ASP A 483 35.54 49.33 -61.56
C ASP A 483 35.04 47.88 -61.70
N ILE A 484 34.87 47.42 -62.94
CA ILE A 484 34.38 46.08 -63.29
C ILE A 484 35.39 45.26 -64.12
N SER A 485 36.62 45.74 -64.25
CA SER A 485 37.64 45.18 -65.15
C SER A 485 38.08 43.75 -64.81
N LYS A 486 37.81 43.27 -63.60
CA LYS A 486 38.26 41.97 -63.08
C LYS A 486 37.19 40.86 -63.11
N VAL A 487 36.08 41.07 -63.84
CA VAL A 487 35.02 40.06 -64.01
C VAL A 487 35.21 39.26 -65.30
N ARG A 488 35.17 37.92 -65.22
CA ARG A 488 35.35 36.95 -66.32
C ARG A 488 34.01 36.35 -66.77
N ASP A 489 33.90 36.00 -68.06
CA ASP A 489 32.70 35.38 -68.63
C ASP A 489 32.72 33.84 -68.48
N VAL A 490 31.59 33.26 -68.08
CA VAL A 490 31.39 31.82 -67.84
C VAL A 490 30.14 31.26 -68.52
N SER A 491 29.88 31.71 -69.74
CA SER A 491 28.73 31.27 -70.53
C SER A 491 28.58 29.71 -70.61
N PRO A 492 27.36 29.14 -70.47
CA PRO A 492 27.12 27.70 -70.27
C PRO A 492 27.67 26.77 -71.35
N GLU A 493 27.68 27.20 -72.61
CA GLU A 493 27.99 26.35 -73.77
C GLU A 493 29.45 25.84 -73.79
N VAL A 494 30.39 26.64 -73.30
CA VAL A 494 31.83 26.28 -73.26
C VAL A 494 32.11 25.28 -72.13
N LEU A 495 31.33 25.33 -71.06
CA LEU A 495 31.47 24.44 -69.90
C LEU A 495 30.89 23.04 -70.18
N GLU A 496 29.82 22.95 -70.97
CA GLU A 496 29.18 21.68 -71.36
C GLU A 496 30.09 20.79 -72.23
N ALA A 497 30.82 21.37 -73.19
CA ALA A 497 31.74 20.62 -74.05
C ALA A 497 32.90 19.98 -73.26
N LYS A 498 33.43 20.69 -72.25
CA LYS A 498 34.48 20.17 -71.36
C LYS A 498 33.97 19.00 -70.50
N ARG A 499 32.74 19.11 -69.97
CA ARG A 499 32.10 18.05 -69.17
C ARG A 499 31.86 16.79 -69.99
N TRP A 500 31.39 16.92 -71.23
CA TRP A 500 31.18 15.78 -72.13
C TRP A 500 32.48 15.01 -72.40
N GLN A 501 33.58 15.71 -72.69
CA GLN A 501 34.86 15.06 -72.95
C GLN A 501 35.38 14.29 -71.73
N ALA A 502 35.18 14.82 -70.52
CA ALA A 502 35.55 14.12 -69.28
C ALA A 502 34.75 12.81 -69.08
N TYR A 503 33.47 12.79 -69.46
CA TYR A 503 32.66 11.57 -69.40
C TYR A 503 33.15 10.51 -70.39
N VAL A 504 33.47 10.89 -71.63
CA VAL A 504 33.96 9.95 -72.65
C VAL A 504 35.28 9.31 -72.21
N SER A 505 36.24 10.09 -71.71
CA SER A 505 37.50 9.55 -71.20
C SER A 505 37.31 8.63 -69.98
N ARG A 506 36.28 8.86 -69.16
CA ARG A 506 35.96 7.96 -68.04
C ARG A 506 35.41 6.62 -68.51
N LEU A 507 34.61 6.61 -69.58
CA LEU A 507 34.09 5.38 -70.19
C LEU A 507 35.19 4.54 -70.84
N GLU A 508 36.10 5.18 -71.59
CA GLU A 508 37.24 4.49 -72.23
C GLU A 508 38.21 3.87 -71.22
N ALA A 509 38.27 4.41 -70.01
CA ALA A 509 39.10 3.89 -68.92
C ALA A 509 38.44 2.72 -68.17
N GLN A 510 37.16 2.41 -68.39
CA GLN A 510 36.51 1.28 -67.72
C GLN A 510 36.82 -0.05 -68.42
N PRO A 511 37.30 -1.06 -67.69
CA PRO A 511 37.43 -2.40 -68.22
C PRO A 511 36.08 -2.93 -68.75
N GLY A 512 36.14 -3.70 -69.84
CA GLY A 512 34.94 -4.26 -70.48
C GLY A 512 34.08 -3.25 -71.27
N ILE A 513 34.48 -1.99 -71.44
CA ILE A 513 33.81 -1.00 -72.29
C ILE A 513 34.76 -0.50 -73.38
N ILE A 514 34.31 -0.56 -74.63
CA ILE A 514 35.05 -0.05 -75.80
C ILE A 514 34.19 0.98 -76.50
N VAL A 515 34.58 2.25 -76.46
CA VAL A 515 33.89 3.33 -77.18
C VAL A 515 34.32 3.29 -78.65
N ALA A 516 33.35 3.13 -79.56
CA ALA A 516 33.59 3.09 -81.01
C ALA A 516 33.31 4.43 -81.70
N GLN A 517 32.35 5.21 -81.19
CA GLN A 517 31.94 6.48 -81.80
C GLN A 517 31.36 7.47 -80.77
N GLN A 518 31.62 8.77 -80.94
CA GLN A 518 30.95 9.86 -80.21
C GLN A 518 30.59 11.06 -81.11
N LYS A 519 29.49 11.77 -80.81
CA LYS A 519 29.01 12.96 -81.54
C LYS A 519 28.16 13.91 -80.67
N ILE A 520 28.28 15.23 -80.87
CA ILE A 520 27.43 16.26 -80.26
C ILE A 520 26.55 16.90 -81.36
N ARG A 521 25.23 16.99 -81.15
CA ARG A 521 24.30 17.61 -82.10
C ARG A 521 23.08 18.21 -81.39
N ASP A 522 22.77 19.49 -81.68
CA ASP A 522 21.58 20.20 -81.18
C ASP A 522 21.47 20.13 -79.63
N GLY A 523 22.61 20.30 -78.94
CA GLY A 523 22.69 20.17 -77.49
C GLY A 523 22.54 18.74 -76.95
N ARG A 524 22.44 17.70 -77.79
CA ARG A 524 22.42 16.29 -77.36
C ARG A 524 23.73 15.58 -77.65
N PHE A 525 24.06 14.60 -76.83
CA PHE A 525 25.28 13.81 -76.90
C PHE A 525 24.96 12.38 -77.33
N TYR A 526 25.73 11.83 -78.27
CA TYR A 526 25.55 10.48 -78.81
C TYR A 526 26.84 9.68 -78.64
N ILE A 527 26.74 8.44 -78.16
CA ILE A 527 27.88 7.55 -77.95
C ILE A 527 27.52 6.10 -78.30
N ALA A 528 28.44 5.36 -78.92
CA ALA A 528 28.23 3.96 -79.27
C ALA A 528 29.50 3.12 -79.12
N GLY A 529 29.35 1.81 -78.84
CA GLY A 529 30.49 0.93 -78.60
C GLY A 529 30.16 -0.53 -78.27
N LEU A 530 31.17 -1.27 -77.81
CA LEU A 530 31.04 -2.64 -77.30
C LEU A 530 31.11 -2.64 -75.77
N ARG A 531 30.35 -3.52 -75.11
CA ARG A 531 30.31 -3.65 -73.64
C ARG A 531 30.20 -5.11 -73.19
N ASP A 532 30.93 -5.53 -72.16
CA ASP A 532 30.63 -6.79 -71.47
C ASP A 532 29.37 -6.63 -70.60
N PRO A 533 28.40 -7.58 -70.60
CA PRO A 533 27.21 -7.51 -69.76
C PRO A 533 27.47 -7.31 -68.25
N LEU A 534 28.64 -7.74 -67.76
CA LEU A 534 29.09 -7.62 -66.36
C LEU A 534 29.92 -6.35 -66.09
N ALA A 535 30.20 -5.54 -67.12
CA ALA A 535 30.85 -4.24 -66.96
C ALA A 535 29.87 -3.23 -66.37
N ASP A 536 30.40 -2.12 -65.84
CA ASP A 536 29.57 -1.06 -65.29
C ASP A 536 28.63 -0.51 -66.37
N ASP A 537 27.44 -0.06 -65.97
CA ASP A 537 26.50 0.55 -66.89
C ASP A 537 27.02 1.94 -67.30
N PRO A 538 27.22 2.22 -68.60
CA PRO A 538 27.64 3.53 -69.09
C PRO A 538 26.77 4.68 -68.59
N GLN A 539 25.49 4.42 -68.31
CA GLN A 539 24.58 5.41 -67.76
C GLN A 539 24.86 5.72 -66.29
N SER A 540 25.32 4.74 -65.51
CA SER A 540 25.74 4.95 -64.11
C SER A 540 27.00 5.82 -64.01
N LEU A 541 27.89 5.76 -65.00
CA LEU A 541 29.16 6.49 -65.04
C LEU A 541 29.00 7.98 -65.41
N LEU A 542 27.81 8.40 -65.82
CA LEU A 542 27.45 9.82 -65.97
C LEU A 542 27.41 10.54 -64.62
N SER A 543 27.16 9.81 -63.53
CA SER A 543 27.12 10.37 -62.18
C SER A 543 28.48 11.00 -61.81
N GLY A 544 28.42 12.29 -61.45
CA GLY A 544 29.61 13.10 -61.09
C GLY A 544 30.26 13.88 -62.25
N THR A 545 29.84 13.69 -63.50
CA THR A 545 30.40 14.42 -64.67
C THR A 545 29.66 15.73 -65.00
N GLN A 546 28.59 16.05 -64.27
CA GLN A 546 27.72 17.23 -64.48
C GLN A 546 27.13 17.33 -65.92
N VAL A 547 27.13 16.23 -66.67
CA VAL A 547 26.42 16.08 -67.94
C VAL A 547 25.01 15.59 -67.65
N ASP A 548 23.99 16.23 -68.23
CA ASP A 548 22.60 15.81 -68.09
C ASP A 548 22.34 14.45 -68.78
N PRO A 549 21.98 13.39 -68.02
CA PRO A 549 21.73 12.07 -68.59
C PRO A 549 20.61 12.03 -69.63
N ALA A 550 19.61 12.92 -69.54
CA ALA A 550 18.49 12.96 -70.48
C ALA A 550 18.91 13.41 -71.89
N ARG A 551 20.06 14.08 -71.99
CA ARG A 551 20.64 14.57 -73.24
C ARG A 551 21.62 13.57 -73.86
N VAL A 552 21.90 12.45 -73.21
CA VAL A 552 22.86 11.42 -73.66
C VAL A 552 22.12 10.22 -74.26
N HIS A 553 22.41 9.90 -75.51
CA HIS A 553 21.92 8.74 -76.22
C HIS A 553 23.05 7.74 -76.43
N SER A 554 22.90 6.52 -75.89
CA SER A 554 23.93 5.49 -75.95
C SER A 554 23.47 4.22 -76.69
N GLN A 555 24.38 3.57 -77.42
CA GLN A 555 24.13 2.30 -78.11
C GLN A 555 25.28 1.31 -77.89
N TRP A 556 25.01 0.18 -77.23
CA TRP A 556 26.04 -0.80 -76.86
C TRP A 556 25.74 -2.18 -77.40
N GLN A 557 26.72 -2.80 -78.06
CA GLN A 557 26.68 -4.21 -78.43
C GLN A 557 27.41 -5.07 -77.40
N PHE A 558 26.84 -6.21 -77.03
CA PHE A 558 27.43 -7.06 -76.00
C PHE A 558 28.51 -7.98 -76.56
N TYR A 559 29.67 -8.01 -75.89
CA TYR A 559 30.72 -9.01 -76.11
C TYR A 559 31.09 -9.69 -74.80
N GLN A 560 31.88 -10.76 -74.86
CA GLN A 560 32.41 -11.40 -73.65
C GLN A 560 33.87 -11.01 -73.50
N SER A 561 34.18 -10.21 -72.49
CA SER A 561 35.56 -9.87 -72.13
C SER A 561 36.28 -11.10 -71.58
N LEU A 562 37.49 -11.35 -72.08
CA LEU A 562 38.38 -12.42 -71.63
C LEU A 562 39.34 -11.94 -70.52
N GLU A 563 39.18 -10.70 -70.04
CA GLU A 563 39.95 -10.20 -68.91
C GLU A 563 39.62 -10.99 -67.63
N PRO A 564 40.63 -11.30 -66.78
CA PRO A 564 40.43 -12.16 -65.61
C PRO A 564 39.34 -11.72 -64.64
N GLU A 565 39.08 -10.42 -64.52
CA GLU A 565 38.04 -9.89 -63.64
C GLU A 565 36.62 -10.22 -64.12
N PHE A 566 36.36 -10.16 -65.42
CA PHE A 566 35.06 -10.50 -65.99
C PHE A 566 34.83 -12.00 -66.02
N VAL A 567 35.89 -12.76 -66.30
CA VAL A 567 35.86 -14.22 -66.22
C VAL A 567 35.63 -14.66 -64.78
N LEU A 568 36.28 -14.04 -63.79
CA LEU A 568 36.02 -14.28 -62.37
C LEU A 568 34.57 -13.99 -62.00
N LYS A 569 34.05 -12.80 -62.33
CA LYS A 569 32.64 -12.43 -62.05
C LYS A 569 31.67 -13.44 -62.64
N ARG A 570 31.92 -13.90 -63.88
CA ARG A 570 31.10 -14.90 -64.58
C ARG A 570 31.21 -16.29 -63.95
N LEU A 571 32.41 -16.70 -63.52
CA LEU A 571 32.62 -17.95 -62.79
C LEU A 571 31.89 -17.93 -61.43
N THR A 572 31.97 -16.83 -60.69
CA THR A 572 31.23 -16.66 -59.43
C THR A 572 29.73 -16.78 -59.66
N ALA A 573 29.20 -16.12 -60.68
CA ALA A 573 27.77 -16.15 -60.99
C ALA A 573 27.27 -17.50 -61.55
N SER A 574 28.12 -18.27 -62.24
CA SER A 574 27.73 -19.55 -62.85
C SER A 574 27.96 -20.75 -61.93
N LEU A 575 29.06 -20.76 -61.17
CA LEU A 575 29.41 -21.85 -60.27
C LEU A 575 28.71 -21.74 -58.92
N TYR A 576 28.29 -20.54 -58.50
CA TYR A 576 27.73 -20.27 -57.17
C TYR A 576 28.60 -20.90 -56.06
N PRO A 577 29.83 -20.39 -55.83
CA PRO A 577 30.73 -20.92 -54.82
C PRO A 577 30.08 -20.87 -53.43
N PRO A 578 30.22 -21.93 -52.61
CA PRO A 578 29.88 -21.87 -51.19
C PRO A 578 30.68 -20.78 -50.48
N ASP A 579 30.17 -20.27 -49.35
CA ASP A 579 30.87 -19.23 -48.55
C ASP A 579 32.24 -19.69 -48.04
N THR A 580 32.46 -21.00 -47.98
CA THR A 580 33.71 -21.66 -47.63
C THR A 580 34.73 -21.71 -48.78
N VAL A 581 34.37 -21.32 -50.01
CA VAL A 581 35.28 -21.22 -51.17
C VAL A 581 35.49 -19.77 -51.57
N ARG A 582 36.75 -19.37 -51.64
CA ARG A 582 37.16 -18.06 -52.15
C ARG A 582 37.76 -18.20 -53.54
N LEU A 583 37.27 -17.36 -54.46
CA LEU A 583 37.84 -17.20 -55.79
C LEU A 583 38.66 -15.90 -55.82
N SER A 584 39.89 -15.96 -56.33
CA SER A 584 40.79 -14.80 -56.41
C SER A 584 41.61 -14.81 -57.70
N ILE A 585 42.14 -13.65 -58.09
CA ILE A 585 43.00 -13.50 -59.27
C ILE A 585 44.44 -13.34 -58.81
N VAL A 586 45.32 -14.24 -59.28
CA VAL A 586 46.76 -14.21 -58.98
C VAL A 586 47.52 -14.44 -60.27
N ASN A 587 48.40 -13.50 -60.65
CA ASN A 587 49.22 -13.58 -61.86
C ASN A 587 48.42 -13.92 -63.14
N ASN A 588 47.29 -13.24 -63.36
CA ASN A 588 46.42 -13.45 -64.53
C ASN A 588 45.75 -14.84 -64.59
N ARG A 589 45.71 -15.57 -63.48
CA ARG A 589 45.01 -16.85 -63.29
C ARG A 589 43.96 -16.70 -62.20
N ILE A 590 42.89 -17.48 -62.28
CA ILE A 590 41.83 -17.53 -61.27
C ILE A 590 42.09 -18.74 -60.38
N ILE A 591 42.20 -18.53 -59.06
CA ILE A 591 42.46 -19.59 -58.08
C ILE A 591 41.24 -19.74 -57.17
N ALA A 592 40.77 -20.97 -57.00
CA ALA A 592 39.78 -21.36 -55.99
C ALA A 592 40.46 -22.03 -54.79
N GLU A 593 40.16 -21.56 -53.58
CA GLU A 593 40.67 -22.13 -52.33
C GLU A 593 39.54 -22.29 -51.30
N GLY A 594 39.55 -23.37 -50.51
CA GLY A 594 38.57 -23.58 -49.44
C GLY A 594 37.94 -24.97 -49.42
N GLU A 595 36.72 -25.07 -48.92
CA GLU A 595 35.99 -26.34 -48.72
C GLU A 595 34.69 -26.34 -49.52
N ALA A 596 34.43 -27.36 -50.35
CA ALA A 596 33.20 -27.47 -51.15
C ALA A 596 32.77 -28.92 -51.39
N PRO A 597 31.46 -29.19 -51.56
CA PRO A 597 30.97 -30.51 -51.89
C PRO A 597 31.39 -30.96 -53.30
N ASP A 598 31.58 -32.27 -53.49
CA ASP A 598 31.95 -32.90 -54.78
C ASP A 598 31.16 -32.39 -56.01
N THR A 599 29.84 -32.21 -55.86
CA THR A 599 28.97 -31.70 -56.95
C THR A 599 29.34 -30.29 -57.42
N TRP A 600 29.95 -29.47 -56.56
CA TRP A 600 30.48 -28.17 -56.92
C TRP A 600 31.87 -28.29 -57.56
N ILE A 601 32.72 -29.16 -57.02
CA ILE A 601 34.08 -29.42 -57.54
C ILE A 601 34.01 -29.94 -58.99
N ASP A 602 33.05 -30.80 -59.31
CA ASP A 602 32.84 -31.32 -60.66
C ASP A 602 32.41 -30.23 -61.66
N ARG A 603 31.51 -29.33 -61.25
CA ARG A 603 31.10 -28.16 -62.06
C ARG A 603 32.27 -27.21 -62.26
N ALA A 604 33.05 -26.95 -61.22
CA ALA A 604 34.24 -26.10 -61.30
C ALA A 604 35.30 -26.69 -62.25
N ARG A 605 35.51 -28.00 -62.24
CA ARG A 605 36.43 -28.71 -63.16
C ARG A 605 35.94 -28.70 -64.61
N ALA A 606 34.62 -28.73 -64.84
CA ALA A 606 34.05 -28.55 -66.16
C ALA A 606 34.27 -27.12 -66.69
N ALA A 607 34.06 -26.10 -65.85
CA ALA A 607 34.30 -24.71 -66.20
C ALA A 607 35.78 -24.41 -66.49
N ALA A 608 36.71 -25.00 -65.71
CA ALA A 608 38.15 -24.85 -65.95
C ALA A 608 38.58 -25.38 -67.34
N ARG A 609 37.99 -26.50 -67.77
CA ARG A 609 38.25 -27.07 -69.11
C ARG A 609 37.74 -26.18 -70.24
N GLN A 610 36.59 -25.53 -70.07
CA GLN A 610 36.04 -24.60 -71.06
C GLN A 610 36.88 -23.33 -71.22
N LEU A 611 37.42 -22.79 -70.11
CA LEU A 611 38.25 -21.57 -70.13
C LEU A 611 39.65 -21.78 -70.72
N SER A 612 40.13 -23.03 -70.72
CA SER A 612 41.44 -23.39 -71.28
C SER A 612 41.56 -23.12 -72.80
N ALA A 613 40.45 -22.86 -73.49
CA ALA A 613 40.37 -22.56 -74.92
C ALA A 613 40.42 -21.04 -75.22
N GLY A 614 41.32 -20.29 -74.57
CA GLY A 614 41.59 -18.87 -74.87
C GLY A 614 41.28 -17.86 -73.75
N GLY A 615 40.89 -18.32 -72.56
CA GLY A 615 40.69 -17.49 -71.37
C GLY A 615 41.79 -17.65 -70.30
N PRO A 616 41.69 -16.95 -69.16
CA PRO A 616 42.59 -17.12 -68.03
C PRO A 616 42.44 -18.51 -67.41
N GLU A 617 43.55 -19.10 -66.96
CA GLU A 617 43.58 -20.42 -66.33
C GLU A 617 42.79 -20.42 -65.01
N PHE A 618 41.93 -21.43 -64.80
CA PHE A 618 41.13 -21.59 -63.58
C PHE A 618 41.63 -22.79 -62.76
N ASP A 619 42.40 -22.51 -61.70
CA ASP A 619 43.02 -23.49 -60.81
C ASP A 619 42.13 -23.78 -59.59
N ILE A 620 41.70 -25.03 -59.45
CA ILE A 620 40.85 -25.53 -58.36
C ILE A 620 41.59 -26.47 -57.41
N SER A 621 42.93 -26.59 -57.54
CA SER A 621 43.74 -27.55 -56.80
C SER A 621 43.77 -27.34 -55.29
N LYS A 622 43.36 -26.16 -54.80
CA LYS A 622 43.33 -25.79 -53.38
C LYS A 622 41.95 -25.95 -52.72
N VAL A 623 40.98 -26.57 -53.39
CA VAL A 623 39.65 -26.85 -52.83
C VAL A 623 39.58 -28.26 -52.25
N ARG A 624 39.11 -28.39 -51.00
CA ARG A 624 38.94 -29.65 -50.24
C ARG A 624 37.46 -30.08 -50.24
N ASP A 625 37.21 -31.38 -50.25
CA ASP A 625 35.84 -31.93 -50.19
C ASP A 625 35.32 -32.06 -48.74
N VAL A 626 34.04 -31.70 -48.52
CA VAL A 626 33.30 -31.87 -47.26
C VAL A 626 31.91 -32.44 -47.55
N SER A 627 31.66 -33.65 -47.06
CA SER A 627 30.42 -34.39 -47.33
C SER A 627 29.18 -33.77 -46.63
N PRO A 628 27.98 -33.86 -47.25
CA PRO A 628 26.72 -33.37 -46.65
C PRO A 628 26.37 -34.02 -45.29
N GLU A 629 26.86 -35.23 -45.04
CA GLU A 629 26.60 -35.99 -43.83
C GLU A 629 27.28 -35.38 -42.60
N ALA A 630 28.48 -34.80 -42.76
CA ALA A 630 29.22 -34.17 -41.68
C ALA A 630 28.49 -32.92 -41.13
N ARG A 631 27.92 -32.09 -42.01
CA ARG A 631 27.11 -30.92 -41.61
C ARG A 631 25.82 -31.30 -40.91
N ALA A 632 25.13 -32.33 -41.39
CA ALA A 632 23.90 -32.81 -40.76
C ALA A 632 24.15 -33.37 -39.33
N ALA A 633 25.30 -34.01 -39.11
CA ALA A 633 25.70 -34.49 -37.80
C ALA A 633 25.99 -33.34 -36.80
N GLU A 634 26.60 -32.24 -37.26
CA GLU A 634 26.87 -31.06 -36.43
C GLU A 634 25.58 -30.36 -35.98
N HIS A 635 24.64 -30.12 -36.90
CA HIS A 635 23.33 -29.52 -36.58
C HIS A 635 22.49 -30.42 -35.66
N TRP A 636 22.57 -31.73 -35.85
CA TRP A 636 21.94 -32.69 -34.95
C TRP A 636 22.52 -32.60 -33.53
N GLN A 637 23.84 -32.56 -33.40
CA GLN A 637 24.50 -32.43 -32.10
C GLN A 637 24.10 -31.13 -31.38
N TYR A 638 23.94 -30.04 -32.14
CA TYR A 638 23.44 -28.77 -31.61
C TYR A 638 22.01 -28.89 -31.07
N TYR A 639 21.10 -29.54 -31.79
CA TYR A 639 19.73 -29.78 -31.32
C TYR A 639 19.70 -30.63 -30.04
N VAL A 640 20.51 -31.71 -29.98
CA VAL A 640 20.58 -32.57 -28.78
C VAL A 640 21.08 -31.78 -27.57
N SER A 641 22.13 -30.96 -27.72
CA SER A 641 22.62 -30.12 -26.61
C SER A 641 21.56 -29.12 -26.12
N ARG A 642 20.72 -28.58 -27.03
CA ARG A 642 19.59 -27.71 -26.65
C ARG A 642 18.53 -28.44 -25.85
N LEU A 643 18.27 -29.72 -26.14
CA LEU A 643 17.31 -30.52 -25.38
C LEU A 643 17.82 -30.85 -23.99
N GLU A 644 19.08 -31.29 -23.88
CA GLU A 644 19.71 -31.63 -22.60
C GLU A 644 19.82 -30.42 -21.65
N ALA A 645 19.95 -29.21 -22.20
CA ALA A 645 19.96 -27.99 -21.41
C ALA A 645 18.58 -27.57 -20.87
N ARG A 646 17.47 -28.19 -21.33
CA ARG A 646 16.11 -27.81 -20.90
C ARG A 646 15.73 -28.56 -19.62
N PRO A 647 15.34 -27.84 -18.54
CA PRO A 647 14.83 -28.49 -17.35
C PRO A 647 13.66 -29.41 -17.67
N GLY A 648 13.64 -30.60 -17.08
CA GLY A 648 12.56 -31.58 -17.25
C GLY A 648 12.65 -32.42 -18.52
N ILE A 649 13.75 -32.35 -19.29
CA ILE A 649 14.05 -33.25 -20.40
C ILE A 649 15.37 -33.96 -20.10
N ILE A 650 15.37 -35.29 -20.15
CA ILE A 650 16.57 -36.12 -20.02
C ILE A 650 16.68 -36.95 -21.30
N VAL A 651 17.72 -36.69 -22.09
CA VAL A 651 18.03 -37.51 -23.26
C VAL A 651 18.70 -38.79 -22.77
N ALA A 652 18.09 -39.95 -23.04
CA ALA A 652 18.63 -41.25 -22.65
C ALA A 652 19.47 -41.86 -23.76
N GLN A 653 19.03 -41.72 -25.01
CA GLN A 653 19.72 -42.27 -26.16
C GLN A 653 19.49 -41.39 -27.39
N GLN A 654 20.55 -41.21 -28.18
CA GLN A 654 20.49 -40.65 -29.51
C GLN A 654 21.25 -41.53 -30.51
N SER A 655 20.79 -41.57 -31.76
CA SER A 655 21.51 -42.23 -32.86
C SER A 655 21.16 -41.62 -34.22
N ALA A 656 22.10 -41.66 -35.15
CA ALA A 656 21.88 -41.30 -36.55
C ALA A 656 22.07 -42.55 -37.41
N ARG A 657 21.05 -42.92 -38.22
CA ARG A 657 21.09 -44.09 -39.10
C ARG A 657 20.36 -43.79 -40.41
N GLY A 658 21.02 -44.05 -41.54
CA GLY A 658 20.41 -43.91 -42.87
C GLY A 658 19.89 -42.50 -43.17
N GLY A 659 20.58 -41.46 -42.69
CA GLY A 659 20.14 -40.08 -42.82
C GLY A 659 19.00 -39.65 -41.88
N HIS A 660 18.45 -40.54 -41.05
CA HIS A 660 17.46 -40.19 -40.02
C HIS A 660 18.10 -40.09 -38.64
N PHE A 661 17.52 -39.25 -37.78
CA PHE A 661 17.93 -39.04 -36.41
C PHE A 661 16.88 -39.60 -35.45
N TYR A 662 17.32 -40.37 -34.47
CA TYR A 662 16.47 -40.99 -33.47
C TYR A 662 16.88 -40.49 -32.09
N ILE A 663 15.93 -40.03 -31.31
CA ILE A 663 16.16 -39.59 -29.93
C ILE A 663 15.10 -40.14 -29.00
N SER A 664 15.52 -40.59 -27.82
CA SER A 664 14.62 -41.07 -26.79
C SER A 664 15.07 -40.64 -25.41
N GLY A 665 14.12 -40.55 -24.49
CA GLY A 665 14.42 -40.07 -23.15
C GLY A 665 13.19 -39.93 -22.25
N LEU A 666 13.42 -39.28 -21.12
CA LEU A 666 12.39 -38.95 -20.14
C LEU A 666 12.02 -37.47 -20.26
N ARG A 667 10.73 -37.16 -20.14
CA ARG A 667 10.21 -35.78 -20.18
C ARG A 667 9.18 -35.55 -19.08
N ASP A 668 9.23 -34.42 -18.39
CA ASP A 668 8.13 -33.98 -17.53
C ASP A 668 6.96 -33.46 -18.40
N PRO A 669 5.69 -33.86 -18.14
CA PRO A 669 4.54 -33.37 -18.90
C PRO A 669 4.44 -31.84 -18.99
N LEU A 670 4.97 -31.11 -17.99
CA LEU A 670 4.97 -29.65 -17.94
C LEU A 670 6.23 -29.02 -18.57
N ALA A 671 7.16 -29.83 -19.09
CA ALA A 671 8.35 -29.38 -19.79
C ALA A 671 8.05 -28.98 -21.24
N ALA A 672 8.97 -28.20 -21.82
CA ALA A 672 8.89 -27.74 -23.21
C ALA A 672 8.76 -28.92 -24.20
N ASP A 673 8.07 -28.69 -25.32
CA ASP A 673 7.90 -29.72 -26.33
C ASP A 673 9.16 -29.89 -27.19
N PRO A 674 9.77 -31.08 -27.26
CA PRO A 674 10.98 -31.31 -28.06
C PRO A 674 10.78 -30.97 -29.55
N GLN A 675 9.59 -31.22 -30.10
CA GLN A 675 9.27 -30.89 -31.48
C GLN A 675 9.34 -29.37 -31.74
N ALA A 676 8.86 -28.56 -30.82
CA ALA A 676 8.94 -27.10 -30.92
C ALA A 676 10.40 -26.59 -30.90
N LEU A 677 11.30 -27.32 -30.23
CA LEU A 677 12.72 -26.97 -30.10
C LEU A 677 13.56 -27.28 -31.34
N LEU A 678 13.02 -28.03 -32.31
CA LEU A 678 13.65 -28.26 -33.62
C LEU A 678 13.67 -26.99 -34.48
N SER A 679 12.74 -26.07 -34.26
CA SER A 679 12.67 -24.82 -35.01
C SER A 679 13.95 -23.99 -34.85
N GLY A 680 14.58 -23.64 -35.98
CA GLY A 680 15.82 -22.86 -36.01
C GLY A 680 17.13 -23.65 -35.81
N THR A 681 17.12 -24.98 -35.93
CA THR A 681 18.34 -25.82 -35.85
C THR A 681 18.84 -26.34 -37.20
N GLU A 682 18.22 -25.93 -38.32
CA GLU A 682 18.49 -26.41 -39.69
C GLU A 682 18.45 -27.95 -39.86
N VAL A 683 17.94 -28.67 -38.85
CA VAL A 683 17.61 -30.09 -38.92
C VAL A 683 16.19 -30.21 -39.45
N ASP A 684 16.01 -30.97 -40.53
CA ASP A 684 14.70 -31.27 -41.09
C ASP A 684 13.84 -32.09 -40.09
N PRO A 685 12.69 -31.55 -39.62
CA PRO A 685 11.83 -32.26 -38.68
C PRO A 685 11.32 -33.61 -39.19
N ALA A 686 11.18 -33.79 -40.51
CA ALA A 686 10.73 -35.05 -41.09
C ALA A 686 11.76 -36.19 -40.91
N ARG A 687 13.03 -35.84 -40.66
CA ARG A 687 14.12 -36.78 -40.46
C ARG A 687 14.31 -37.16 -38.99
N VAL A 688 13.60 -36.51 -38.05
CA VAL A 688 13.76 -36.70 -36.61
C VAL A 688 12.61 -37.53 -36.04
N HIS A 689 12.97 -38.65 -35.43
CA HIS A 689 12.05 -39.54 -34.72
C HIS A 689 12.30 -39.45 -33.22
N SER A 690 11.29 -39.04 -32.45
CA SER A 690 11.43 -38.85 -31.01
C SER A 690 10.49 -39.76 -30.20
N GLN A 691 11.00 -40.34 -29.11
CA GLN A 691 10.22 -41.17 -28.18
C GLN A 691 10.45 -40.73 -26.73
N TRP A 692 9.43 -40.17 -26.10
CA TRP A 692 9.52 -39.63 -24.75
C TRP A 692 8.63 -40.38 -23.77
N GLN A 693 9.22 -40.87 -22.69
CA GLN A 693 8.46 -41.40 -21.55
C GLN A 693 8.24 -40.30 -20.52
N PHE A 694 7.02 -40.20 -20.00
CA PHE A 694 6.73 -39.18 -19.01
C PHE A 694 7.23 -39.58 -17.63
N TYR A 695 7.97 -38.69 -16.98
CA TYR A 695 8.35 -38.82 -15.58
C TYR A 695 7.95 -37.55 -14.83
N GLN A 696 7.84 -37.63 -13.51
CA GLN A 696 7.62 -36.45 -12.68
C GLN A 696 8.97 -35.93 -12.20
N SER A 697 9.37 -34.77 -12.70
CA SER A 697 10.59 -34.10 -12.23
C SER A 697 10.40 -33.58 -10.81
N LEU A 698 11.38 -33.84 -9.94
CA LEU A 698 11.46 -33.31 -8.58
C LEU A 698 12.12 -31.92 -8.51
N ASP A 699 12.50 -31.35 -9.67
CA ASP A 699 12.98 -29.96 -9.71
C ASP A 699 11.89 -29.03 -9.15
N PRO A 700 12.22 -28.16 -8.17
CA PRO A 700 11.27 -27.26 -7.53
C PRO A 700 10.39 -26.47 -8.51
N LYS A 701 10.89 -26.14 -9.71
CA LYS A 701 10.11 -25.40 -10.73
C LYS A 701 8.90 -26.19 -11.25
N PHE A 702 9.03 -27.51 -11.42
CA PHE A 702 7.91 -28.36 -11.85
C PHE A 702 6.99 -28.71 -10.69
N VAL A 703 7.56 -28.93 -9.51
CA VAL A 703 6.79 -29.17 -8.28
C VAL A 703 5.90 -27.96 -7.96
N VAL A 704 6.41 -26.72 -8.03
CA VAL A 704 5.60 -25.51 -7.84
C VAL A 704 4.47 -25.42 -8.87
N LYS A 705 4.72 -25.72 -10.14
CA LYS A 705 3.66 -25.70 -11.18
C LYS A 705 2.56 -26.73 -10.88
N ARG A 706 2.93 -27.96 -10.52
CA ARG A 706 1.96 -29.00 -10.12
C ARG A 706 1.21 -28.64 -8.85
N LEU A 707 1.91 -28.14 -7.83
CA LEU A 707 1.30 -27.69 -6.58
C LEU A 707 0.32 -26.55 -6.81
N THR A 708 0.66 -25.60 -7.68
CA THR A 708 -0.23 -24.48 -8.03
C THR A 708 -1.51 -25.00 -8.69
N ALA A 709 -1.39 -25.94 -9.63
CA ALA A 709 -2.55 -26.54 -10.29
C ALA A 709 -3.40 -27.42 -9.36
N SER A 710 -2.76 -28.16 -8.45
CA SER A 710 -3.44 -29.09 -7.53
C SER A 710 -4.07 -28.38 -6.32
N LEU A 711 -3.30 -27.55 -5.62
CA LEU A 711 -3.77 -26.86 -4.41
C LEU A 711 -4.66 -25.67 -4.73
N THR A 712 -4.52 -25.07 -5.93
CA THR A 712 -5.23 -23.85 -6.34
C THR A 712 -5.13 -22.76 -5.26
N PRO A 713 -3.93 -22.19 -5.04
CA PRO A 713 -3.70 -21.23 -3.96
C PRO A 713 -4.59 -19.99 -4.09
N PRO A 714 -5.15 -19.48 -2.98
CA PRO A 714 -5.80 -18.16 -2.96
C PRO A 714 -4.86 -17.06 -3.43
N LYS A 715 -5.42 -15.94 -3.91
CA LYS A 715 -4.61 -14.78 -4.39
C LYS A 715 -3.70 -14.18 -3.30
N SER A 716 -4.06 -14.35 -2.04
CA SER A 716 -3.29 -13.96 -0.86
C SER A 716 -2.08 -14.86 -0.59
N VAL A 717 -1.97 -16.03 -1.24
CA VAL A 717 -0.90 -17.01 -1.06
C VAL A 717 0.03 -17.01 -2.27
N ARG A 718 1.34 -17.00 -2.01
CA ARG A 718 2.37 -17.13 -3.05
C ARG A 718 3.32 -18.26 -2.73
N LEU A 719 3.70 -19.01 -3.77
CA LEU A 719 4.73 -20.05 -3.71
C LEU A 719 6.00 -19.50 -4.37
N SER A 720 7.11 -19.54 -3.66
CA SER A 720 8.43 -19.08 -4.14
C SER A 720 9.49 -20.15 -3.91
N ILE A 721 10.54 -20.16 -4.72
CA ILE A 721 11.66 -21.10 -4.57
C ILE A 721 12.85 -20.35 -3.99
N ILE A 722 13.29 -20.73 -2.78
CA ILE A 722 14.41 -20.11 -2.06
C ILE A 722 15.41 -21.22 -1.73
N GLN A 723 16.63 -21.13 -2.27
CA GLN A 723 17.72 -22.09 -2.02
C GLN A 723 17.31 -23.58 -2.21
N GLY A 724 16.50 -23.86 -3.24
CA GLY A 724 16.03 -25.21 -3.54
C GLY A 724 14.84 -25.71 -2.70
N ARG A 725 14.33 -24.90 -1.77
CA ARG A 725 13.11 -25.17 -1.00
C ARG A 725 11.95 -24.35 -1.54
N ILE A 726 10.74 -24.89 -1.47
CA ILE A 726 9.52 -24.18 -1.87
C ILE A 726 8.93 -23.55 -0.63
N VAL A 727 8.84 -22.22 -0.57
CA VAL A 727 8.28 -21.48 0.55
C VAL A 727 6.90 -20.95 0.16
N VAL A 728 5.91 -21.22 1.01
CA VAL A 728 4.54 -20.76 0.87
C VAL A 728 4.30 -19.66 1.88
N VAL A 729 3.97 -18.46 1.39
CA VAL A 729 3.76 -17.27 2.21
C VAL A 729 2.39 -16.69 1.91
N GLY A 730 1.65 -16.33 2.95
CA GLY A 730 0.40 -15.61 2.81
C GLY A 730 -0.67 -16.01 3.81
N GLU A 731 -1.87 -15.52 3.54
CA GLU A 731 -3.04 -15.72 4.38
C GLU A 731 -4.01 -16.67 3.68
N ALA A 732 -4.46 -17.73 4.36
CA ALA A 732 -5.33 -18.74 3.76
C ALA A 732 -6.35 -19.31 4.77
N PRO A 733 -7.52 -19.80 4.30
CA PRO A 733 -8.44 -20.54 5.16
C PRO A 733 -7.80 -21.82 5.71
N ALA A 734 -8.17 -22.24 6.92
CA ALA A 734 -7.67 -23.47 7.55
C ALA A 734 -7.78 -24.72 6.65
N ALA A 735 -8.89 -24.87 5.93
CA ALA A 735 -9.09 -26.00 5.02
C ALA A 735 -8.04 -26.04 3.88
N TRP A 736 -7.56 -24.88 3.43
CA TRP A 736 -6.49 -24.81 2.44
C TRP A 736 -5.12 -25.07 3.08
N ILE A 737 -4.86 -24.49 4.25
CA ILE A 737 -3.61 -24.70 5.02
C ILE A 737 -3.41 -26.20 5.31
N ASN A 738 -4.45 -26.89 5.75
CA ASN A 738 -4.40 -28.33 6.03
C ASN A 738 -4.05 -29.15 4.79
N ARG A 739 -4.61 -28.81 3.61
CA ARG A 739 -4.24 -29.47 2.35
C ARG A 739 -2.80 -29.16 1.93
N ALA A 740 -2.36 -27.92 2.12
CA ALA A 740 -0.98 -27.53 1.82
C ALA A 740 0.03 -28.24 2.74
N GLN A 741 -0.33 -28.45 4.01
CA GLN A 741 0.49 -29.15 4.99
C GLN A 741 0.55 -30.66 4.71
N ALA A 742 -0.57 -31.28 4.34
CA ALA A 742 -0.58 -32.67 3.87
C ALA A 742 0.28 -32.86 2.60
N ALA A 743 0.21 -31.91 1.66
CA ALA A 743 1.07 -31.91 0.48
C ALA A 743 2.56 -31.72 0.83
N ALA A 744 2.86 -30.94 1.88
CA ALA A 744 4.23 -30.74 2.36
C ALA A 744 4.82 -32.01 2.96
N GLU A 745 4.03 -32.76 3.73
CA GLU A 745 4.44 -34.06 4.28
C GLU A 745 4.74 -35.07 3.16
N GLN A 746 3.87 -35.15 2.16
CA GLN A 746 4.05 -36.04 1.02
C GLN A 746 5.32 -35.69 0.22
N LEU A 747 5.54 -34.41 -0.08
CA LEU A 747 6.71 -33.96 -0.84
C LEU A 747 8.02 -34.09 -0.06
N SER A 748 7.97 -33.97 1.26
CA SER A 748 9.13 -34.18 2.13
C SER A 748 9.62 -35.64 2.06
N ALA A 749 8.72 -36.61 1.87
CA ALA A 749 9.08 -38.00 1.63
C ALA A 749 9.83 -38.20 0.30
N ASP A 750 9.52 -37.39 -0.71
CA ASP A 750 10.19 -37.37 -2.02
C ASP A 750 11.46 -36.49 -2.05
N GLY A 751 11.86 -35.94 -0.89
CA GLY A 751 13.08 -35.12 -0.75
C GLY A 751 12.92 -33.64 -1.15
N VAL A 752 11.69 -33.17 -1.38
CA VAL A 752 11.41 -31.76 -1.72
C VAL A 752 10.77 -31.06 -0.52
N VAL A 753 11.46 -30.06 0.02
CA VAL A 753 10.96 -29.32 1.19
C VAL A 753 9.95 -28.25 0.76
N LEU A 754 8.69 -28.41 1.17
CA LEU A 754 7.64 -27.39 1.08
C LEU A 754 7.45 -26.74 2.47
N ASP A 755 7.98 -25.54 2.64
CA ASP A 755 7.88 -24.76 3.87
C ASP A 755 6.55 -23.98 3.89
N VAL A 756 5.64 -24.41 4.76
CA VAL A 756 4.33 -23.80 5.01
C VAL A 756 4.30 -22.97 6.30
N SER A 757 5.43 -22.81 6.98
CA SER A 757 5.51 -22.15 8.30
C SER A 757 5.13 -20.66 8.27
N GLN A 758 5.15 -20.04 7.08
CA GLN A 758 4.81 -18.64 6.88
C GLN A 758 3.36 -18.43 6.41
N LEU A 759 2.52 -19.47 6.50
CA LEU A 759 1.08 -19.34 6.32
C LEU A 759 0.42 -18.84 7.60
N ARG A 760 -0.46 -17.85 7.46
CA ARG A 760 -1.33 -17.37 8.53
C ARG A 760 -2.77 -17.80 8.24
N GLU A 761 -3.44 -18.31 9.26
CA GLU A 761 -4.88 -18.59 9.17
C GLU A 761 -5.64 -17.27 9.10
N LEU A 762 -6.56 -17.18 8.13
CA LEU A 762 -7.50 -16.07 8.05
C LEU A 762 -8.59 -16.28 9.12
N ASP A 763 -8.67 -15.39 10.12
CA ASP A 763 -9.69 -15.50 11.18
C ASP A 763 -11.10 -15.20 10.61
N LEU A 764 -11.95 -16.22 10.60
CA LEU A 764 -13.33 -16.21 10.09
C LEU A 764 -14.36 -16.32 11.22
N ALA A 765 -13.98 -16.19 12.49
CA ALA A 765 -14.90 -16.40 13.62
C ALA A 765 -16.12 -15.44 13.57
N GLU A 766 -15.90 -14.18 13.24
CA GLU A 766 -16.94 -13.16 13.12
C GLU A 766 -17.88 -13.42 11.92
N LEU A 767 -17.32 -13.91 10.80
CA LEU A 767 -18.10 -14.32 9.63
C LEU A 767 -18.97 -15.54 9.94
N ASN A 768 -18.46 -16.54 10.66
CA ASN A 768 -19.24 -17.71 11.04
C ASN A 768 -20.43 -17.36 11.95
N HIS A 769 -20.25 -16.43 12.88
CA HIS A 769 -21.34 -15.98 13.76
C HIS A 769 -22.44 -15.24 12.97
N LEU A 770 -22.07 -14.39 12.00
CA LEU A 770 -23.02 -13.73 11.11
C LEU A 770 -23.74 -14.74 10.19
N ARG A 771 -23.03 -15.75 9.68
CA ARG A 771 -23.61 -16.84 8.88
C ARG A 771 -24.72 -17.55 9.65
N GLU A 772 -24.44 -17.95 10.88
CA GLU A 772 -25.41 -18.66 11.73
C GLU A 772 -26.63 -17.79 12.04
N ALA A 773 -26.41 -16.52 12.36
CA ALA A 773 -27.51 -15.58 12.62
C ALA A 773 -28.43 -15.39 11.39
N ILE A 774 -27.86 -15.32 10.19
CA ILE A 774 -28.61 -15.20 8.93
C ILE A 774 -29.42 -16.48 8.67
N GLN A 775 -28.81 -17.65 8.84
CA GLN A 775 -29.48 -18.94 8.56
C GLN A 775 -30.56 -19.33 9.57
N MET A 776 -30.48 -18.82 10.80
CA MET A 776 -31.54 -19.01 11.81
C MET A 776 -32.75 -18.09 11.59
N THR A 777 -32.69 -17.16 10.63
CA THR A 777 -33.76 -16.21 10.37
C THR A 777 -34.77 -16.80 9.37
N ASP A 778 -35.98 -17.07 9.85
CA ASP A 778 -37.13 -17.45 9.03
C ASP A 778 -38.13 -16.30 8.90
N ILE A 779 -38.65 -16.10 7.69
CA ILE A 779 -39.67 -15.08 7.41
C ILE A 779 -41.02 -15.76 7.25
N PHE A 780 -41.98 -15.43 8.10
CA PHE A 780 -43.28 -16.12 8.15
C PHE A 780 -44.37 -15.43 7.32
N PHE A 781 -45.33 -16.23 6.85
CA PHE A 781 -46.44 -15.78 6.02
C PHE A 781 -47.80 -16.24 6.54
N SER A 782 -48.81 -15.37 6.42
CA SER A 782 -50.20 -15.74 6.65
C SER A 782 -50.70 -16.71 5.57
N SER A 783 -51.75 -17.46 5.89
CA SER A 783 -52.34 -18.44 4.96
C SER A 783 -52.78 -17.77 3.64
N GLY A 784 -52.43 -18.40 2.51
CA GLY A 784 -52.74 -17.91 1.16
C GLY A 784 -52.07 -16.59 0.75
N LYS A 785 -51.20 -16.00 1.57
CA LYS A 785 -50.51 -14.74 1.25
C LYS A 785 -49.09 -14.98 0.73
N VAL A 786 -48.67 -14.11 -0.18
CA VAL A 786 -47.33 -14.06 -0.80
C VAL A 786 -46.48 -12.93 -0.23
N VAL A 787 -47.13 -11.91 0.35
CA VAL A 787 -46.48 -10.78 1.01
C VAL A 787 -46.43 -11.05 2.52
N PRO A 788 -45.27 -10.86 3.18
CA PRO A 788 -45.17 -10.98 4.64
C PRO A 788 -46.02 -9.90 5.32
N GLY A 789 -46.52 -10.18 6.52
CA GLY A 789 -47.26 -9.18 7.30
C GLY A 789 -46.34 -8.06 7.81
N PRO A 790 -46.90 -6.90 8.21
CA PRO A 790 -46.14 -5.75 8.71
C PRO A 790 -45.24 -6.10 9.91
N GLU A 791 -45.61 -7.10 10.71
CA GLU A 791 -44.83 -7.65 11.82
C GLU A 791 -43.47 -8.24 11.40
N GLN A 792 -43.32 -8.64 10.13
CA GLN A 792 -42.06 -9.16 9.58
C GLN A 792 -41.13 -8.06 9.06
N THR A 793 -41.58 -6.80 9.01
CA THR A 793 -40.78 -5.66 8.52
C THR A 793 -39.46 -5.51 9.29
N PRO A 794 -39.43 -5.51 10.64
CA PRO A 794 -38.19 -5.40 11.40
C PRO A 794 -37.24 -6.59 11.21
N VAL A 795 -37.80 -7.78 10.94
CA VAL A 795 -37.03 -9.00 10.65
C VAL A 795 -36.32 -8.85 9.30
N LEU A 796 -37.02 -8.35 8.29
CA LEU A 796 -36.46 -8.07 6.96
C LEU A 796 -35.40 -6.97 6.99
N ASP A 797 -35.58 -5.92 7.81
CA ASP A 797 -34.59 -4.86 7.98
C ASP A 797 -33.29 -5.42 8.58
N ARG A 798 -33.40 -6.18 9.69
CA ARG A 798 -32.26 -6.83 10.34
C ARG A 798 -31.55 -7.81 9.42
N LEU A 799 -32.31 -8.65 8.72
CA LEU A 799 -31.76 -9.62 7.77
C LEU A 799 -31.00 -8.92 6.64
N ALA A 800 -31.53 -7.82 6.11
CA ALA A 800 -30.85 -7.04 5.07
C ALA A 800 -29.52 -6.47 5.58
N ASP A 801 -29.48 -5.94 6.80
CA ASP A 801 -28.26 -5.41 7.41
C ASP A 801 -27.22 -6.52 7.64
N GLN A 802 -27.63 -7.66 8.19
CA GLN A 802 -26.74 -8.81 8.38
C GLN A 802 -26.19 -9.35 7.06
N ILE A 803 -27.01 -9.44 6.00
CA ILE A 803 -26.57 -9.87 4.67
C ILE A 803 -25.55 -8.89 4.09
N LYS A 804 -25.78 -7.58 4.22
CA LYS A 804 -24.84 -6.54 3.75
C LYS A 804 -23.51 -6.63 4.49
N GLU A 805 -23.55 -6.76 5.81
CA GLU A 805 -22.37 -6.89 6.66
C GLU A 805 -21.59 -8.17 6.34
N PHE A 806 -22.27 -9.31 6.23
CA PHE A 806 -21.65 -10.58 5.83
C PHE A 806 -21.01 -10.49 4.44
N ALA A 807 -21.70 -9.91 3.46
CA ALA A 807 -21.17 -9.75 2.11
C ALA A 807 -19.95 -8.81 2.07
N GLN A 808 -19.91 -7.76 2.89
CA GLN A 808 -18.75 -6.87 3.02
C GLN A 808 -17.57 -7.57 3.68
N ASN A 809 -17.81 -8.29 4.78
CA ASN A 809 -16.77 -9.03 5.49
C ASN A 809 -16.20 -10.16 4.62
N ALA A 810 -17.05 -10.91 3.92
CA ALA A 810 -16.62 -11.96 2.98
C ALA A 810 -15.77 -11.38 1.84
N ARG A 811 -16.17 -10.22 1.27
CA ARG A 811 -15.39 -9.53 0.22
C ARG A 811 -14.02 -9.07 0.71
N LYS A 812 -13.92 -8.54 1.94
CA LYS A 812 -12.62 -8.19 2.56
C LYS A 812 -11.73 -9.41 2.70
N SER A 813 -12.31 -10.56 3.02
CA SER A 813 -11.64 -11.86 3.12
C SER A 813 -11.38 -12.55 1.77
N GLY A 814 -11.75 -11.93 0.64
CA GLY A 814 -11.51 -12.47 -0.70
C GLY A 814 -12.44 -13.61 -1.11
N VAL A 815 -13.55 -13.82 -0.41
CA VAL A 815 -14.55 -14.88 -0.64
C VAL A 815 -15.85 -14.26 -1.17
N THR A 816 -16.55 -14.95 -2.08
CA THR A 816 -17.84 -14.47 -2.59
C THR A 816 -19.00 -15.16 -1.87
N ALA A 817 -19.88 -14.39 -1.23
CA ALA A 817 -21.05 -14.92 -0.56
C ALA A 817 -22.29 -14.90 -1.46
N ARG A 818 -23.05 -15.99 -1.50
CA ARG A 818 -24.39 -16.07 -2.10
C ARG A 818 -25.40 -16.57 -1.08
N PHE A 819 -26.64 -16.09 -1.17
CA PHE A 819 -27.70 -16.38 -0.22
C PHE A 819 -28.88 -17.03 -0.96
N MET A 820 -29.19 -18.27 -0.61
CA MET A 820 -30.33 -19.00 -1.16
C MET A 820 -31.56 -18.76 -0.30
N LEU A 821 -32.56 -18.09 -0.88
CA LEU A 821 -33.89 -17.91 -0.31
C LEU A 821 -34.77 -19.10 -0.72
N THR A 822 -35.07 -19.99 0.22
CA THR A 822 -35.97 -21.13 -0.03
C THR A 822 -37.34 -20.84 0.55
N GLY A 823 -38.36 -20.79 -0.29
CA GLY A 823 -39.75 -20.66 0.14
C GLY A 823 -40.38 -22.02 0.43
N HIS A 824 -41.21 -22.07 1.46
CA HIS A 824 -41.92 -23.25 1.94
C HIS A 824 -43.43 -22.96 2.06
N SER A 825 -44.23 -24.02 1.94
CA SER A 825 -45.68 -23.98 2.11
C SER A 825 -46.17 -25.07 3.06
N ASP A 826 -47.32 -24.84 3.68
CA ASP A 826 -48.05 -25.90 4.38
C ASP A 826 -48.69 -26.88 3.38
N THR A 827 -49.24 -27.99 3.89
CA THR A 827 -49.85 -29.04 3.05
C THR A 827 -51.26 -28.71 2.55
N THR A 828 -51.78 -27.51 2.83
CA THR A 828 -53.14 -27.12 2.49
C THR A 828 -53.24 -26.70 1.04
N GLY A 829 -53.90 -27.50 0.20
CA GLY A 829 -54.15 -27.20 -1.20
C GLY A 829 -53.47 -28.16 -2.18
N ARG A 830 -53.47 -27.82 -3.46
CA ARG A 830 -52.81 -28.65 -4.50
C ARG A 830 -51.30 -28.42 -4.44
N GLU A 831 -50.52 -29.49 -4.57
CA GLU A 831 -49.06 -29.47 -4.57
C GLU A 831 -48.47 -28.49 -5.59
N THR A 832 -49.05 -28.41 -6.80
CA THR A 832 -48.67 -27.44 -7.84
C THR A 832 -48.88 -25.98 -7.43
N ALA A 833 -49.96 -25.70 -6.69
CA ALA A 833 -50.24 -24.38 -6.13
C ALA A 833 -49.28 -24.05 -4.98
N ASN A 834 -48.93 -25.05 -4.16
CA ASN A 834 -47.98 -24.96 -3.06
C ASN A 834 -46.53 -24.72 -3.53
N ALA A 835 -46.12 -25.39 -4.60
CA ALA A 835 -44.86 -25.10 -5.29
C ALA A 835 -44.84 -23.66 -5.81
N SER A 836 -45.93 -23.22 -6.46
CA SER A 836 -46.03 -21.86 -7.02
C SER A 836 -46.01 -20.78 -5.94
N ILE A 837 -46.77 -20.94 -4.85
CA ILE A 837 -46.84 -19.96 -3.77
C ILE A 837 -45.52 -19.89 -2.99
N SER A 838 -44.83 -21.02 -2.81
CA SER A 838 -43.53 -21.05 -2.13
C SER A 838 -42.46 -20.30 -2.93
N ALA A 839 -42.39 -20.50 -4.25
CA ALA A 839 -41.50 -19.74 -5.13
C ALA A 839 -41.85 -18.24 -5.14
N ALA A 840 -43.13 -17.89 -5.22
CA ALA A 840 -43.59 -16.50 -5.22
C ALA A 840 -43.25 -15.76 -3.91
N ARG A 841 -43.31 -16.45 -2.76
CA ARG A 841 -42.89 -15.90 -1.46
C ARG A 841 -41.40 -15.59 -1.42
N ALA A 842 -40.57 -16.53 -1.84
CA ALA A 842 -39.12 -16.34 -1.87
C ALA A 842 -38.72 -15.21 -2.83
N GLU A 843 -39.40 -15.10 -3.98
CA GLU A 843 -39.21 -13.99 -4.92
C GLU A 843 -39.65 -12.64 -4.33
N THR A 844 -40.73 -12.63 -3.55
CA THR A 844 -41.19 -11.43 -2.85
C THR A 844 -40.20 -10.99 -1.78
N VAL A 845 -39.62 -11.93 -1.01
CA VAL A 845 -38.54 -11.65 -0.06
C VAL A 845 -37.32 -11.08 -0.78
N ARG A 846 -36.93 -11.66 -1.92
CA ARG A 846 -35.84 -11.14 -2.77
C ARG A 846 -36.07 -9.68 -3.14
N ALA A 847 -37.28 -9.34 -3.61
CA ALA A 847 -37.64 -7.97 -3.96
C ALA A 847 -37.62 -7.02 -2.74
N LEU A 848 -38.09 -7.48 -1.58
CA LEU A 848 -38.11 -6.71 -0.34
C LEU A 848 -36.71 -6.47 0.25
N LEU A 849 -35.80 -7.43 0.13
CA LEU A 849 -34.39 -7.29 0.51
C LEU A 849 -33.63 -6.39 -0.47
N ASN A 850 -33.92 -6.49 -1.77
CA ASN A 850 -33.37 -5.59 -2.78
C ASN A 850 -33.75 -4.12 -2.51
N LYS A 851 -35.02 -3.88 -2.13
CA LYS A 851 -35.47 -2.53 -1.72
C LYS A 851 -34.72 -1.98 -0.49
N ARG A 852 -34.10 -2.86 0.32
CA ARG A 852 -33.30 -2.52 1.51
C ARG A 852 -31.79 -2.44 1.22
N GLY A 853 -31.40 -2.50 -0.05
CA GLY A 853 -30.02 -2.33 -0.51
C GLY A 853 -29.20 -3.62 -0.57
N VAL A 854 -29.83 -4.80 -0.50
CA VAL A 854 -29.13 -6.06 -0.78
C VAL A 854 -29.02 -6.26 -2.29
N ALA A 855 -27.80 -6.39 -2.79
CA ALA A 855 -27.53 -6.65 -4.20
C ALA A 855 -28.26 -7.90 -4.72
N PRO A 856 -29.08 -7.80 -5.78
CA PRO A 856 -29.89 -8.92 -6.28
C PRO A 856 -29.05 -10.09 -6.81
N GLU A 857 -27.83 -9.84 -7.27
CA GLU A 857 -26.87 -10.86 -7.72
C GLU A 857 -26.36 -11.76 -6.60
N LEU A 858 -26.51 -11.34 -5.33
CA LEU A 858 -26.16 -12.15 -4.16
C LEU A 858 -27.30 -13.09 -3.74
N LEU A 859 -28.52 -12.87 -4.23
CA LEU A 859 -29.73 -13.56 -3.80
C LEU A 859 -30.19 -14.57 -4.85
N LEU A 860 -30.26 -15.84 -4.47
CA LEU A 860 -30.84 -16.93 -5.26
C LEU A 860 -32.20 -17.32 -4.66
N VAL A 861 -33.11 -17.81 -5.49
CA VAL A 861 -34.48 -18.16 -5.06
C VAL A 861 -34.80 -19.59 -5.45
N ARG A 862 -35.42 -20.34 -4.53
CA ARG A 862 -35.94 -21.70 -4.73
C ARG A 862 -37.31 -21.84 -4.06
N GLY A 863 -38.26 -22.50 -4.71
CA GLY A 863 -39.52 -22.94 -4.09
C GLY A 863 -39.45 -24.41 -3.73
N ALA A 864 -39.49 -24.75 -2.44
CA ALA A 864 -39.49 -26.13 -1.95
C ALA A 864 -40.91 -26.71 -1.79
N GLY A 865 -41.97 -25.90 -1.94
CA GLY A 865 -43.34 -26.35 -1.74
C GLY A 865 -43.53 -26.98 -0.35
N THR A 866 -44.09 -28.19 -0.34
CA THR A 866 -44.33 -29.00 0.86
C THR A 866 -43.22 -30.02 1.15
N PHE A 867 -42.16 -30.06 0.34
CA PHE A 867 -41.16 -31.13 0.39
C PHE A 867 -40.13 -30.98 1.51
N GLU A 868 -40.03 -29.80 2.14
CA GLU A 868 -39.06 -29.50 3.21
C GLU A 868 -39.72 -28.86 4.45
N PRO A 869 -40.66 -29.55 5.14
CA PRO A 869 -41.34 -29.00 6.32
C PRO A 869 -40.36 -28.79 7.49
N ALA A 870 -40.51 -27.68 8.24
CA ALA A 870 -39.74 -27.48 9.48
C ALA A 870 -40.30 -28.31 10.62
N VAL A 871 -41.63 -28.45 10.66
CA VAL A 871 -42.34 -29.20 11.68
C VAL A 871 -43.38 -30.08 11.00
N PRO A 872 -43.57 -31.33 11.45
CA PRO A 872 -44.66 -32.18 10.99
C PRO A 872 -46.02 -31.46 11.11
N GLU A 873 -46.87 -31.60 10.09
CA GLU A 873 -48.14 -30.87 10.00
C GLU A 873 -49.15 -31.25 11.11
N ASN A 874 -48.98 -32.41 11.76
CA ASN A 874 -49.83 -32.89 12.84
C ASN A 874 -49.62 -32.18 14.20
N SER A 875 -48.77 -31.16 14.26
CA SER A 875 -48.55 -30.35 15.45
C SER A 875 -49.50 -29.13 15.51
N GLN A 876 -49.90 -28.70 16.71
CA GLN A 876 -50.82 -27.55 16.92
C GLN A 876 -50.36 -26.23 16.26
N ALA A 877 -49.07 -26.11 15.90
CA ALA A 877 -48.48 -24.93 15.26
C ALA A 877 -47.90 -25.19 13.85
N GLY A 878 -47.94 -26.43 13.34
CA GLY A 878 -47.18 -26.87 12.15
C GLY A 878 -47.48 -26.06 10.89
N SER A 879 -48.75 -25.73 10.66
CA SER A 879 -49.19 -25.01 9.47
C SER A 879 -48.59 -23.60 9.37
N SER A 880 -48.50 -22.84 10.47
CA SER A 880 -47.89 -21.50 10.45
C SER A 880 -46.37 -21.52 10.30
N THR A 881 -45.71 -22.51 10.89
CA THR A 881 -44.25 -22.64 10.84
C THR A 881 -43.76 -23.14 9.48
N ASN A 882 -44.60 -23.89 8.76
CA ASN A 882 -44.30 -24.37 7.40
C ASN A 882 -44.50 -23.29 6.32
N ARG A 883 -45.28 -22.23 6.59
CA ARG A 883 -45.39 -21.06 5.70
C ARG A 883 -44.26 -20.06 5.96
N ARG A 884 -43.06 -20.38 5.47
CA ARG A 884 -41.88 -19.53 5.68
C ARG A 884 -40.98 -19.40 4.46
N VAL A 885 -40.05 -18.44 4.52
CA VAL A 885 -38.86 -18.40 3.66
C VAL A 885 -37.64 -18.50 4.56
N SER A 886 -36.79 -19.48 4.31
CA SER A 886 -35.52 -19.71 5.01
C SER A 886 -34.35 -19.23 4.16
N VAL A 887 -33.25 -18.87 4.80
CA VAL A 887 -32.03 -18.37 4.12
C VAL A 887 -30.88 -19.34 4.35
N THR A 888 -30.16 -19.69 3.28
CA THR A 888 -28.93 -20.50 3.37
C THR A 888 -27.77 -19.74 2.75
N VAL A 889 -26.61 -19.76 3.40
CA VAL A 889 -25.43 -19.00 2.97
C VAL A 889 -24.43 -19.95 2.32
N ASN A 890 -24.05 -19.65 1.07
CA ASN A 890 -23.03 -20.36 0.31
C ASN A 890 -21.81 -19.44 0.12
N LEU A 891 -20.62 -19.99 0.31
CA LEU A 891 -19.34 -19.31 0.12
C LEU A 891 -18.62 -19.93 -1.07
N ASP A 892 -18.27 -19.09 -2.06
CA ASP A 892 -17.54 -19.45 -3.27
C ASP A 892 -16.11 -18.90 -3.27
#